data_AF-U3EVL1-F1
#
_entry.id   AF-U3EVL1-F1
#
_cell.length_a   1.000
_cell.length_b   1.000
_cell.length_c   1.000
_cell.angle_alpha   90.00
_cell.angle_beta   90.00
_cell.angle_gamma   90.00
#
_symmetry.space_group_name_H-M   'P 1'
#
loop_
_entity.id
_entity.type
_entity.pdbx_description
1 polymer ?
#
loop_
_entity_poly.entity_id
_entity_poly.type
_entity_poly.pdbx_seq_one_letter_code
_entity_poly.pdbx_strand_id
1 'polypeptide(L)'
;MDSNTAPLGPSCPQPPLAPQPQARSRLNATASLEQERSEGLRAPGPQASPGPGVRDTVAPAEPQAQRTRSGERADCTGPTRGDMEIPFEEVLERAKAGDPKAQTEVGKHYLQLASDTDEELNSCTAVDWLILAAKQGRREAVKLLRRCLADRKGITSENEREVRQLSSETDLERAVRKAALVMYWKLNPKKKKQVAVAELLENVGQVNEQDGGAQPGPVPKSLQKQRRMLERLVSSESKNYIALDDFVEITKKYAKGVIPSSLFLQDDEDDDELAGKSPEDLPLRLKVVKYPLHAIMEIKEYLIDVASRAGMHWLSTIIPTHHINALIFFFIISNLTIDFFAFFIPLVIFYLSFISMVICTLKVFQDSKAWENFRTLTDLLLRFEPNLDVEQAEVNFGWNHLEPYAHFLLSVFFVIFSFPIASKDCIPCSELAVITGFFTVTSYLSLSTHAEPYTRRALATEVTAGLLSLLPSMPLDWPYLKVLGQTFLTVPVGHLVVLNVSVPCMLYIYLLYLFFRMAQLRNFKGTYCYLVPYLVCFMWCELSVVILLESTGLGLLRASIGYCLFLFALPILVAGLALVGVLQFARWFVSLELTKIAVTMAVCSVPLLLRWWTKASFSVVGMVKSLTRSSMVKLILVWLTAIVLFCWFYVYRSEGMKVYNSTLTWQQYGALCGPRAWKETNMARTQILCSHLEGHRVTWTGRFKYVRVTDIDNSAESAINMLPFFIGDWMRCLYGEAYPTCRPGNTSTAEEELCRLKLLAKHPCHIKKFDRYKFEITVGMPFSSGTDGSRSREEDDVTKDIVLRASSEFKSVLLSLRQGSLIEFSTILEGRLGSKWPVFELKAISCLNCMAQLSPARRHVKIEHDWRSTVHGAIKFAFDFFFFPFLSAA
;
A
#
# COMPACT_ATOMS: atom_id res chain seq x y z
N MET A 1 -27.28 46.20 60.57
CA MET A 1 -26.22 46.82 61.37
C MET A 1 -25.36 47.59 60.41
N ASP A 2 -25.17 48.85 60.77
CA ASP A 2 -25.00 49.99 59.87
C ASP A 2 -23.55 50.54 60.06
N SER A 3 -23.02 51.57 59.40
CA SER A 3 -23.62 52.70 58.67
C SER A 3 -22.62 53.37 57.68
N ASN A 4 -23.14 54.30 56.86
CA ASN A 4 -22.53 55.57 56.41
C ASN A 4 -21.40 55.66 55.34
N THR A 5 -21.85 56.01 54.11
CA THR A 5 -21.63 57.32 53.42
C THR A 5 -20.24 57.76 52.87
N ALA A 6 -20.26 58.41 51.69
CA ALA A 6 -19.13 58.85 50.85
C ALA A 6 -18.95 60.40 50.78
N PRO A 7 -18.07 60.92 49.90
CA PRO A 7 -18.55 61.80 48.80
C PRO A 7 -17.89 61.59 47.41
N LEU A 8 -18.33 62.38 46.40
CA LEU A 8 -18.02 62.32 44.95
C LEU A 8 -16.71 63.09 44.58
N GLY A 9 -16.15 63.12 43.35
CA GLY A 9 -16.54 62.69 41.97
C GLY A 9 -15.36 62.94 40.98
N PRO A 10 -15.54 63.30 39.68
CA PRO A 10 -16.76 63.47 38.89
C PRO A 10 -16.79 62.73 37.50
N SER A 11 -16.25 63.31 36.40
CA SER A 11 -16.38 62.89 34.99
C SER A 11 -15.28 63.57 34.11
N CYS A 12 -14.98 63.28 32.83
CA CYS A 12 -15.50 62.44 31.71
C CYS A 12 -14.35 62.26 30.65
N PRO A 13 -14.48 61.68 29.42
CA PRO A 13 -15.53 60.87 28.78
C PRO A 13 -15.02 59.55 28.12
N GLN A 14 -15.91 58.76 27.47
CA GLN A 14 -15.57 57.60 26.62
C GLN A 14 -15.89 57.83 25.12
N PRO A 15 -15.15 57.21 24.18
CA PRO A 15 -15.56 57.02 22.78
C PRO A 15 -16.47 55.77 22.60
N PRO A 16 -17.28 55.69 21.52
CA PRO A 16 -18.38 54.73 21.39
C PRO A 16 -18.00 53.34 20.84
N LEU A 17 -18.82 52.33 21.17
CA LEU A 17 -18.81 51.00 20.54
C LEU A 17 -19.60 50.98 19.21
N ALA A 18 -19.17 50.11 18.28
CA ALA A 18 -19.94 49.69 17.11
C ALA A 18 -20.58 48.28 17.35
N PRO A 19 -21.72 47.94 16.71
CA PRO A 19 -22.61 46.88 17.19
C PRO A 19 -22.32 45.46 16.67
N GLN A 20 -22.65 44.46 17.48
CA GLN A 20 -22.90 43.08 17.04
C GLN A 20 -24.34 42.93 16.51
N PRO A 21 -24.58 42.16 15.43
CA PRO A 21 -25.88 41.60 15.13
C PRO A 21 -26.03 40.18 15.73
N GLN A 22 -26.95 40.02 16.68
CA GLN A 22 -27.54 38.71 17.00
C GLN A 22 -28.82 38.51 16.17
N ALA A 23 -29.07 37.28 15.71
CA ALA A 23 -30.39 36.87 15.22
C ALA A 23 -30.67 35.43 15.67
N ARG A 24 -31.90 35.17 16.13
CA ARG A 24 -32.38 33.85 16.57
C ARG A 24 -33.15 33.13 15.46
N SER A 25 -33.29 31.82 15.60
CA SER A 25 -33.99 30.92 14.67
C SER A 25 -35.51 30.91 14.85
N ARG A 26 -36.27 30.55 13.79
CA ARG A 26 -37.17 29.36 13.76
C ARG A 26 -38.00 29.17 12.46
N LEU A 27 -38.22 27.88 12.15
CA LEU A 27 -39.40 27.23 11.53
C LEU A 27 -39.78 27.44 10.04
N ASN A 28 -39.69 26.31 9.30
CA ASN A 28 -40.69 25.61 8.45
C ASN A 28 -41.62 26.35 7.46
N ALA A 29 -41.80 25.72 6.27
CA ALA A 29 -43.06 25.36 5.57
C ALA A 29 -43.18 25.70 4.05
N THR A 30 -43.11 24.65 3.23
CA THR A 30 -43.92 24.32 2.02
C THR A 30 -44.58 25.40 1.10
N ALA A 31 -44.15 25.36 -0.17
CA ALA A 31 -44.97 25.17 -1.41
C ALA A 31 -45.76 26.31 -2.11
N SER A 32 -45.69 26.29 -3.47
CA SER A 32 -46.67 26.78 -4.49
C SER A 32 -46.94 28.31 -4.63
N LEU A 33 -47.39 28.90 -5.75
CA LEU A 33 -47.68 28.45 -7.15
C LEU A 33 -47.69 29.66 -8.16
N GLU A 34 -48.12 29.37 -9.41
CA GLU A 34 -48.51 30.22 -10.58
C GLU A 34 -47.49 30.22 -11.76
N GLN A 35 -47.78 29.70 -12.98
CA GLN A 35 -48.80 29.96 -14.04
C GLN A 35 -48.46 31.16 -14.95
N GLU A 36 -48.67 31.14 -16.29
CA GLU A 36 -49.36 30.21 -17.23
C GLU A 36 -48.49 29.94 -18.51
N ARG A 37 -48.82 29.10 -19.51
CA ARG A 37 -50.07 28.96 -20.30
C ARG A 37 -50.20 27.60 -21.07
N SER A 38 -51.42 27.29 -21.49
CA SER A 38 -52.00 26.07 -22.14
C SER A 38 -51.34 25.58 -23.46
N GLU A 39 -51.65 24.40 -24.06
CA GLU A 39 -52.82 23.47 -24.06
C GLU A 39 -52.39 21.95 -24.01
N GLY A 40 -53.15 20.87 -24.27
CA GLY A 40 -54.50 20.70 -24.86
C GLY A 40 -55.18 19.29 -24.83
N LEU A 41 -54.67 18.30 -24.09
CA LEU A 41 -55.30 16.99 -23.73
C LEU A 41 -55.44 15.82 -24.77
N ARG A 42 -55.41 14.60 -24.18
CA ARG A 42 -56.09 13.31 -24.51
C ARG A 42 -55.52 12.28 -25.52
N ALA A 43 -55.60 11.02 -25.07
CA ALA A 43 -55.66 9.74 -25.80
C ALA A 43 -57.10 9.16 -25.63
N PRO A 44 -57.48 7.93 -26.08
CA PRO A 44 -56.72 6.83 -26.71
C PRO A 44 -57.42 6.17 -27.94
N GLY A 45 -56.83 5.13 -28.55
CA GLY A 45 -57.59 4.17 -29.38
C GLY A 45 -56.94 3.72 -30.71
N PRO A 46 -57.46 2.65 -31.37
CA PRO A 46 -56.58 1.63 -31.95
C PRO A 46 -56.90 1.14 -33.39
N GLN A 47 -56.07 0.19 -33.87
CA GLN A 47 -56.25 -0.76 -35.00
C GLN A 47 -55.96 -0.32 -36.46
N ALA A 48 -55.82 -1.36 -37.31
CA ALA A 48 -55.97 -1.46 -38.78
C ALA A 48 -54.77 -1.15 -39.72
N SER A 49 -54.16 -2.23 -40.25
CA SER A 49 -53.65 -2.33 -41.64
C SER A 49 -54.83 -2.72 -42.58
N PRO A 50 -54.82 -2.48 -43.93
CA PRO A 50 -54.08 -3.37 -44.85
C PRO A 50 -53.69 -2.85 -46.28
N GLY A 51 -52.39 -2.86 -46.62
CA GLY A 51 -51.84 -3.03 -48.01
C GLY A 51 -52.31 -2.09 -49.15
N PRO A 52 -52.11 -2.46 -50.45
CA PRO A 52 -51.15 -3.44 -50.99
C PRO A 52 -50.37 -3.03 -52.28
N GLY A 53 -49.21 -3.67 -52.53
CA GLY A 53 -48.66 -3.96 -53.88
C GLY A 53 -47.66 -2.97 -54.54
N VAL A 54 -46.87 -3.36 -55.55
CA VAL A 54 -46.40 -4.71 -56.00
C VAL A 54 -45.24 -4.57 -57.05
N ARG A 55 -44.53 -5.68 -57.35
CA ARG A 55 -43.31 -5.85 -58.22
C ARG A 55 -41.96 -5.62 -57.51
N ASP A 56 -41.00 -6.56 -57.43
CA ASP A 56 -40.51 -7.67 -58.29
C ASP A 56 -39.65 -7.19 -59.48
N THR A 57 -38.48 -7.74 -59.84
CA THR A 57 -37.58 -8.80 -59.29
C THR A 57 -36.12 -8.52 -59.79
N VAL A 58 -35.02 -9.31 -59.68
CA VAL A 58 -34.79 -10.75 -59.41
C VAL A 58 -33.37 -11.05 -58.84
N ALA A 59 -33.29 -12.08 -57.99
CA ALA A 59 -32.18 -13.04 -57.68
C ALA A 59 -30.71 -12.64 -57.27
N PRO A 60 -29.97 -13.53 -56.55
CA PRO A 60 -28.71 -13.19 -55.85
C PRO A 60 -27.48 -14.11 -56.16
N ALA A 61 -26.35 -13.88 -55.47
CA ALA A 61 -25.19 -14.77 -55.38
C ALA A 61 -24.58 -14.78 -53.94
N GLU A 62 -23.80 -15.81 -53.59
CA GLU A 62 -23.23 -16.04 -52.25
C GLU A 62 -22.01 -15.16 -51.91
N PRO A 63 -21.55 -15.14 -50.64
CA PRO A 63 -20.43 -16.04 -50.31
C PRO A 63 -20.55 -16.81 -48.97
N GLN A 64 -19.66 -17.78 -48.79
CA GLN A 64 -19.70 -18.81 -47.76
C GLN A 64 -19.11 -18.39 -46.39
N ALA A 65 -19.66 -18.98 -45.32
CA ALA A 65 -18.97 -19.14 -44.02
C ALA A 65 -19.32 -20.51 -43.40
N GLN A 66 -18.30 -21.32 -43.12
CA GLN A 66 -18.51 -22.74 -42.80
C GLN A 66 -18.97 -22.96 -41.34
N ARG A 67 -20.11 -23.64 -41.18
CA ARG A 67 -20.47 -24.34 -39.93
C ARG A 67 -20.24 -25.84 -40.12
N THR A 68 -19.26 -26.40 -39.42
CA THR A 68 -19.03 -27.84 -39.33
C THR A 68 -20.16 -28.52 -38.56
N ARG A 69 -21.19 -28.95 -39.30
CA ARG A 69 -22.30 -29.77 -38.79
C ARG A 69 -22.02 -31.22 -39.18
N SER A 70 -21.34 -31.96 -38.29
CA SER A 70 -21.09 -33.40 -38.47
C SER A 70 -22.41 -34.17 -38.52
N GLY A 71 -22.75 -34.69 -39.70
CA GLY A 71 -23.93 -35.51 -39.92
C GLY A 71 -23.58 -36.98 -40.00
N GLU A 72 -23.80 -37.72 -38.92
CA GLU A 72 -23.99 -39.17 -39.03
C GLU A 72 -25.46 -39.44 -39.33
N ARG A 73 -25.75 -39.67 -40.62
CA ARG A 73 -27.01 -40.26 -41.06
C ARG A 73 -26.69 -41.70 -41.47
N ALA A 74 -26.85 -42.62 -40.53
CA ALA A 74 -26.60 -44.03 -40.79
C ALA A 74 -27.58 -44.56 -41.84
N ASP A 75 -27.03 -45.16 -42.90
CA ASP A 75 -27.74 -46.09 -43.76
C ASP A 75 -27.29 -47.51 -43.36
N CYS A 76 -28.21 -48.29 -42.79
CA CYS A 76 -27.98 -49.66 -42.34
C CYS A 76 -29.30 -50.43 -42.39
N THR A 77 -29.61 -51.01 -43.55
CA THR A 77 -30.73 -51.95 -43.71
C THR A 77 -30.45 -53.29 -43.00
N GLY A 78 -30.87 -53.35 -41.73
CA GLY A 78 -31.16 -54.58 -41.00
C GLY A 78 -30.02 -55.22 -40.18
N PRO A 79 -30.31 -56.30 -39.43
CA PRO A 79 -31.65 -56.80 -39.08
C PRO A 79 -32.14 -56.22 -37.74
N THR A 80 -33.43 -56.37 -37.46
CA THR A 80 -34.05 -55.94 -36.19
C THR A 80 -33.50 -56.73 -34.99
N ARG A 81 -32.60 -56.12 -34.22
CA ARG A 81 -32.54 -56.38 -32.77
C ARG A 81 -33.58 -55.46 -32.13
N GLY A 82 -34.68 -56.04 -31.68
CA GLY A 82 -35.75 -55.27 -31.05
C GLY A 82 -35.26 -54.59 -29.78
N ASP A 83 -35.68 -53.34 -29.58
CA ASP A 83 -35.73 -52.76 -28.24
C ASP A 83 -36.71 -53.61 -27.44
N MET A 84 -36.16 -54.50 -26.61
CA MET A 84 -36.92 -55.16 -25.55
C MET A 84 -37.24 -54.08 -24.53
N GLU A 85 -38.45 -53.51 -24.62
CA GLU A 85 -38.94 -52.49 -23.68
C GLU A 85 -38.75 -53.01 -22.26
N ILE A 86 -37.77 -52.44 -21.55
CA ILE A 86 -37.49 -52.79 -20.16
C ILE A 86 -38.75 -52.40 -19.37
N PRO A 87 -39.49 -53.34 -18.77
CA PRO A 87 -40.77 -53.04 -18.16
C PRO A 87 -40.58 -51.98 -17.08
N PHE A 88 -41.53 -51.05 -16.96
CA PHE A 88 -41.37 -49.90 -16.06
C PHE A 88 -41.00 -50.31 -14.63
N GLU A 89 -41.53 -51.44 -14.13
CA GLU A 89 -41.18 -51.97 -12.81
C GLU A 89 -39.69 -52.37 -12.69
N GLU A 90 -39.06 -52.90 -13.74
CA GLU A 90 -37.62 -53.17 -13.73
C GLU A 90 -36.80 -51.87 -13.78
N VAL A 91 -37.26 -50.85 -14.52
CA VAL A 91 -36.65 -49.51 -14.47
C VAL A 91 -36.82 -48.89 -13.07
N LEU A 92 -37.97 -49.09 -12.44
CA LEU A 92 -38.26 -48.61 -11.09
C LEU A 92 -37.42 -49.33 -10.03
N GLU A 93 -37.24 -50.65 -10.12
CA GLU A 93 -36.31 -51.42 -9.26
C GLU A 93 -34.85 -50.99 -9.48
N ARG A 94 -34.41 -50.75 -10.71
CA ARG A 94 -33.09 -50.17 -10.99
C ARG A 94 -32.94 -48.76 -10.39
N ALA A 95 -34.01 -47.96 -10.37
CA ALA A 95 -34.02 -46.62 -9.77
C ALA A 95 -33.99 -46.66 -8.22
N LYS A 96 -34.77 -47.57 -7.61
CA LYS A 96 -34.75 -47.90 -6.17
C LYS A 96 -33.36 -48.41 -5.74
N ALA A 97 -32.73 -49.25 -6.55
CA ALA A 97 -31.35 -49.75 -6.36
C ALA A 97 -30.27 -48.67 -6.55
N GLY A 98 -30.62 -47.50 -7.07
CA GLY A 98 -29.76 -46.31 -7.11
C GLY A 98 -29.16 -45.95 -8.48
N ASP A 99 -29.53 -46.60 -9.60
CA ASP A 99 -29.00 -46.22 -10.92
C ASP A 99 -29.46 -44.81 -11.33
N PRO A 100 -28.55 -43.83 -11.50
CA PRO A 100 -28.92 -42.46 -11.89
C PRO A 100 -29.47 -42.36 -13.32
N LYS A 101 -29.24 -43.36 -14.19
CA LYS A 101 -29.94 -43.44 -15.49
C LYS A 101 -31.40 -43.79 -15.24
N ALA A 102 -31.68 -44.93 -14.59
CA ALA A 102 -33.04 -45.35 -14.24
C ALA A 102 -33.82 -44.28 -13.46
N GLN A 103 -33.23 -43.64 -12.44
CA GLN A 103 -33.85 -42.52 -11.70
C GLN A 103 -34.25 -41.35 -12.62
N THR A 104 -33.48 -41.07 -13.67
CA THR A 104 -33.83 -40.03 -14.65
C THR A 104 -34.99 -40.46 -15.56
N GLU A 105 -35.04 -41.72 -15.96
CA GLU A 105 -36.13 -42.24 -16.80
C GLU A 105 -37.44 -42.39 -16.01
N VAL A 106 -37.39 -42.82 -14.74
CA VAL A 106 -38.53 -42.78 -13.82
C VAL A 106 -39.01 -41.34 -13.59
N GLY A 107 -38.11 -40.39 -13.38
CA GLY A 107 -38.45 -38.97 -13.28
C GLY A 107 -39.14 -38.43 -14.54
N LYS A 108 -38.67 -38.79 -15.74
CA LYS A 108 -39.36 -38.46 -17.01
C LYS A 108 -40.75 -39.10 -17.10
N HIS A 109 -40.88 -40.37 -16.73
CA HIS A 109 -42.17 -41.08 -16.78
C HIS A 109 -43.20 -40.42 -15.88
N TYR A 110 -42.83 -39.99 -14.67
CA TYR A 110 -43.73 -39.21 -13.81
C TYR A 110 -44.01 -37.80 -14.34
N LEU A 111 -43.07 -37.13 -15.02
CA LEU A 111 -43.37 -35.87 -15.74
C LEU A 111 -44.32 -36.07 -16.93
N GLN A 112 -44.27 -37.23 -17.60
CA GLN A 112 -45.22 -37.58 -18.67
C GLN A 112 -46.59 -37.88 -18.07
N LEU A 113 -46.67 -38.74 -17.05
CA LEU A 113 -47.90 -39.06 -16.34
C LEU A 113 -48.57 -37.82 -15.74
N ALA A 114 -47.80 -36.84 -15.26
CA ALA A 114 -48.31 -35.54 -14.79
C ALA A 114 -48.99 -34.68 -15.88
N SER A 115 -48.88 -35.05 -17.16
CA SER A 115 -49.65 -34.44 -18.27
C SER A 115 -51.06 -35.00 -18.38
N ASP A 116 -51.24 -36.26 -17.93
CA ASP A 116 -52.41 -37.09 -18.20
C ASP A 116 -53.22 -37.37 -16.92
N THR A 117 -52.59 -37.37 -15.75
CA THR A 117 -53.21 -37.70 -14.45
C THR A 117 -52.49 -37.01 -13.28
N ASP A 118 -53.23 -36.53 -12.28
CA ASP A 118 -52.75 -36.02 -10.99
C ASP A 118 -51.47 -35.15 -11.06
N GLU A 119 -51.55 -34.04 -11.81
CA GLU A 119 -50.41 -33.18 -12.16
C GLU A 119 -49.52 -32.81 -10.96
N GLU A 120 -50.11 -32.38 -9.83
CA GLU A 120 -49.35 -31.95 -8.65
C GLU A 120 -48.57 -33.10 -8.01
N LEU A 121 -49.22 -34.25 -7.80
CA LEU A 121 -48.63 -35.43 -7.14
C LEU A 121 -47.53 -36.04 -8.02
N ASN A 122 -47.81 -36.21 -9.31
CA ASN A 122 -46.87 -36.78 -10.25
C ASN A 122 -45.71 -35.83 -10.55
N SER A 123 -45.93 -34.50 -10.58
CA SER A 123 -44.85 -33.51 -10.70
C SER A 123 -43.93 -33.50 -9.46
N CYS A 124 -44.48 -33.57 -8.24
CA CYS A 124 -43.66 -33.68 -7.02
C CYS A 124 -42.83 -34.98 -7.03
N THR A 125 -43.48 -36.12 -7.27
CA THR A 125 -42.83 -37.43 -7.37
C THR A 125 -41.71 -37.43 -8.44
N ALA A 126 -41.94 -36.79 -9.58
CA ALA A 126 -40.92 -36.63 -10.62
C ALA A 126 -39.73 -35.79 -10.15
N VAL A 127 -39.98 -34.64 -9.50
CA VAL A 127 -38.93 -33.76 -8.99
C VAL A 127 -38.05 -34.48 -7.97
N ASP A 128 -38.61 -35.29 -7.08
CA ASP A 128 -37.83 -36.05 -6.09
C ASP A 128 -36.90 -37.09 -6.74
N TRP A 129 -37.38 -37.85 -7.73
CA TRP A 129 -36.53 -38.75 -8.52
C TRP A 129 -35.44 -38.00 -9.31
N LEU A 130 -35.77 -36.83 -9.84
CA LEU A 130 -34.81 -35.97 -10.56
C LEU A 130 -33.78 -35.32 -9.63
N ILE A 131 -34.13 -35.02 -8.37
CA ILE A 131 -33.20 -34.59 -7.32
C ILE A 131 -32.20 -35.71 -7.02
N LEU A 132 -32.66 -36.96 -6.86
CA LEU A 132 -31.76 -38.10 -6.63
C LEU A 132 -30.77 -38.29 -7.79
N ALA A 133 -31.24 -38.24 -9.04
CA ALA A 133 -30.38 -38.34 -10.21
C ALA A 133 -29.43 -37.12 -10.36
N ALA A 134 -29.87 -35.91 -10.01
CA ALA A 134 -29.06 -34.70 -10.04
C ALA A 134 -28.00 -34.66 -8.92
N LYS A 135 -28.29 -35.20 -7.73
CA LYS A 135 -27.31 -35.46 -6.66
C LYS A 135 -26.21 -36.39 -7.15
N GLN A 136 -26.52 -37.39 -7.98
CA GLN A 136 -25.52 -38.23 -8.64
C GLN A 136 -24.80 -37.58 -9.85
N GLY A 137 -25.04 -36.28 -10.10
CA GLY A 137 -24.36 -35.52 -11.15
C GLY A 137 -24.90 -35.72 -12.56
N ARG A 138 -26.09 -36.30 -12.74
CA ARG A 138 -26.66 -36.59 -14.07
C ARG A 138 -27.08 -35.31 -14.81
N ARG A 139 -26.42 -34.99 -15.92
CA ARG A 139 -26.67 -33.76 -16.74
C ARG A 139 -28.12 -33.61 -17.18
N GLU A 140 -28.76 -34.70 -17.62
CA GLU A 140 -30.15 -34.66 -18.11
C GLU A 140 -31.16 -34.42 -16.98
N ALA A 141 -30.95 -34.99 -15.79
CA ALA A 141 -31.79 -34.70 -14.63
C ALA A 141 -31.70 -33.22 -14.23
N VAL A 142 -30.51 -32.61 -14.27
CA VAL A 142 -30.32 -31.18 -14.00
C VAL A 142 -31.00 -30.28 -15.05
N LYS A 143 -31.05 -30.68 -16.32
CA LYS A 143 -31.85 -29.98 -17.35
C LYS A 143 -33.35 -30.05 -17.02
N LEU A 144 -33.85 -31.22 -16.64
CA LEU A 144 -35.26 -31.43 -16.30
C LEU A 144 -35.64 -30.66 -15.03
N LEU A 145 -34.83 -30.69 -13.97
CA LEU A 145 -35.02 -29.86 -12.77
C LEU A 145 -35.05 -28.36 -13.10
N ARG A 146 -34.17 -27.89 -13.97
CA ARG A 146 -34.15 -26.47 -14.40
C ARG A 146 -35.43 -26.09 -15.15
N ARG A 147 -36.02 -27.03 -15.91
CA ARG A 147 -37.33 -26.85 -16.54
C ARG A 147 -38.46 -26.85 -15.50
N CYS A 148 -38.50 -27.82 -14.59
CA CYS A 148 -39.51 -27.88 -13.51
C CYS A 148 -39.48 -26.62 -12.64
N LEU A 149 -38.30 -26.08 -12.35
CA LEU A 149 -38.12 -24.82 -11.61
C LEU A 149 -38.63 -23.59 -12.37
N ALA A 150 -38.45 -23.53 -13.69
CA ALA A 150 -38.95 -22.45 -14.54
C ALA A 150 -40.48 -22.54 -14.74
N ASP A 151 -40.97 -23.75 -15.02
CA ASP A 151 -42.38 -24.07 -15.23
C ASP A 151 -43.16 -24.18 -13.88
N ARG A 152 -42.48 -23.97 -12.73
CA ARG A 152 -42.96 -24.12 -11.34
C ARG A 152 -43.51 -25.49 -10.92
N LYS A 153 -43.53 -26.49 -11.80
CA LYS A 153 -44.10 -27.83 -11.56
C LYS A 153 -43.29 -28.64 -10.53
N GLY A 154 -43.98 -29.23 -9.55
CA GLY A 154 -43.39 -30.11 -8.54
C GLY A 154 -42.48 -29.42 -7.51
N ILE A 155 -42.48 -28.08 -7.45
CA ILE A 155 -41.63 -27.30 -6.56
C ILE A 155 -42.35 -27.01 -5.24
N THR A 156 -41.89 -27.64 -4.15
CA THR A 156 -42.42 -27.46 -2.80
C THR A 156 -41.53 -26.52 -1.97
N SER A 157 -42.04 -25.98 -0.86
CA SER A 157 -41.25 -25.15 0.06
C SER A 157 -40.04 -25.87 0.66
N GLU A 158 -40.06 -27.20 0.69
CA GLU A 158 -38.97 -28.05 1.18
C GLU A 158 -37.93 -28.31 0.08
N ASN A 159 -38.37 -28.71 -1.12
CA ASN A 159 -37.46 -29.06 -2.21
C ASN A 159 -36.91 -27.83 -2.98
N GLU A 160 -37.57 -26.67 -2.95
CA GLU A 160 -37.19 -25.49 -3.75
C GLU A 160 -35.73 -25.06 -3.53
N ARG A 161 -35.23 -25.12 -2.29
CA ARG A 161 -33.83 -24.75 -1.98
C ARG A 161 -32.83 -25.68 -2.69
N GLU A 162 -33.10 -26.97 -2.64
CA GLU A 162 -32.23 -28.00 -3.21
C GLU A 162 -32.33 -28.04 -4.74
N VAL A 163 -33.54 -27.89 -5.30
CA VAL A 163 -33.74 -27.75 -6.76
C VAL A 163 -33.04 -26.51 -7.29
N ARG A 164 -33.14 -25.35 -6.61
CA ARG A 164 -32.39 -24.14 -6.98
C ARG A 164 -30.87 -24.37 -6.92
N GLN A 165 -30.38 -24.99 -5.85
CA GLN A 165 -28.95 -25.30 -5.71
C GLN A 165 -28.45 -26.18 -6.86
N LEU A 166 -29.07 -27.34 -7.09
CA LEU A 166 -28.67 -28.32 -8.11
C LEU A 166 -28.86 -27.80 -9.55
N SER A 167 -29.90 -27.01 -9.82
CA SER A 167 -30.15 -26.43 -11.14
C SER A 167 -29.26 -25.22 -11.47
N SER A 168 -28.70 -24.54 -10.47
CA SER A 168 -27.73 -23.45 -10.66
C SER A 168 -26.30 -23.91 -10.99
N GLU A 169 -25.99 -25.20 -10.83
CA GLU A 169 -24.61 -25.67 -10.93
C GLU A 169 -24.05 -25.66 -12.36
N THR A 170 -22.83 -25.14 -12.47
CA THR A 170 -22.01 -25.23 -13.69
C THR A 170 -21.69 -26.69 -14.03
N ASP A 171 -21.36 -26.95 -15.31
CA ASP A 171 -21.01 -28.30 -15.75
C ASP A 171 -19.70 -28.80 -15.08
N LEU A 172 -18.77 -27.90 -14.77
CA LEU A 172 -17.59 -28.18 -13.93
C LEU A 172 -17.98 -28.64 -12.52
N GLU A 173 -18.84 -27.91 -11.81
CA GLU A 173 -19.26 -28.28 -10.45
C GLU A 173 -19.94 -29.65 -10.40
N ARG A 174 -20.71 -29.99 -11.42
CA ARG A 174 -21.38 -31.29 -11.55
C ARG A 174 -20.39 -32.43 -11.81
N ALA A 175 -19.39 -32.20 -12.66
CA ALA A 175 -18.29 -33.14 -12.90
C ALA A 175 -17.46 -33.36 -11.62
N VAL A 176 -17.13 -32.29 -10.89
CA VAL A 176 -16.41 -32.38 -9.60
C VAL A 176 -17.23 -33.15 -8.56
N ARG A 177 -18.55 -32.91 -8.43
CA ARG A 177 -19.39 -33.77 -7.56
C ARG A 177 -19.31 -35.23 -7.99
N LYS A 178 -19.49 -35.54 -9.27
CA LYS A 178 -19.49 -36.94 -9.76
C LYS A 178 -18.16 -37.63 -9.43
N ALA A 179 -17.03 -36.97 -9.68
CA ALA A 179 -15.71 -37.46 -9.29
C ALA A 179 -15.58 -37.65 -7.75
N ALA A 180 -15.97 -36.65 -6.95
CA ALA A 180 -15.89 -36.70 -5.49
C ALA A 180 -16.78 -37.79 -4.87
N LEU A 181 -17.97 -38.05 -5.42
CA LEU A 181 -18.85 -39.14 -4.98
C LEU A 181 -18.20 -40.51 -5.21
N VAL A 182 -17.67 -40.77 -6.41
CA VAL A 182 -17.01 -42.05 -6.72
C VAL A 182 -15.75 -42.23 -5.86
N MET A 183 -14.97 -41.16 -5.67
CA MET A 183 -13.81 -41.16 -4.77
C MET A 183 -14.21 -41.47 -3.32
N TYR A 184 -15.23 -40.80 -2.77
CA TYR A 184 -15.68 -41.04 -1.39
C TYR A 184 -16.19 -42.47 -1.19
N TRP A 185 -16.98 -43.02 -2.11
CA TRP A 185 -17.44 -44.41 -1.99
C TRP A 185 -16.32 -45.43 -2.15
N LYS A 186 -15.24 -45.13 -2.89
CA LYS A 186 -14.03 -45.97 -2.94
C LYS A 186 -13.23 -45.90 -1.63
N LEU A 187 -13.20 -44.74 -0.97
CA LEU A 187 -12.62 -44.54 0.37
C LEU A 187 -13.52 -45.05 1.52
N ASN A 188 -14.78 -45.37 1.25
CA ASN A 188 -15.78 -45.82 2.22
C ASN A 188 -16.47 -47.13 1.74
N PRO A 189 -15.71 -48.24 1.58
CA PRO A 189 -16.26 -49.51 1.10
C PRO A 189 -17.33 -50.08 2.03
N LYS A 190 -17.28 -49.73 3.32
CA LYS A 190 -18.27 -50.11 4.36
C LYS A 190 -19.56 -49.27 4.31
N LYS A 191 -19.67 -48.31 3.37
CA LYS A 191 -20.81 -47.38 3.16
C LYS A 191 -21.36 -46.71 4.43
N LYS A 192 -20.49 -46.33 5.37
CA LYS A 192 -20.89 -45.63 6.60
C LYS A 192 -21.43 -44.23 6.29
N LYS A 193 -22.47 -43.77 7.01
CA LYS A 193 -23.05 -42.41 6.84
C LYS A 193 -22.07 -41.28 7.18
N GLN A 194 -21.17 -41.54 8.14
CA GLN A 194 -20.04 -40.70 8.49
C GLN A 194 -18.83 -41.61 8.67
N VAL A 195 -17.66 -41.18 8.19
CA VAL A 195 -16.39 -41.91 8.32
C VAL A 195 -15.46 -41.10 9.20
N ALA A 196 -14.75 -41.74 10.13
CA ALA A 196 -13.71 -41.08 10.90
C ALA A 196 -12.54 -40.73 9.99
N VAL A 197 -11.94 -39.56 10.15
CA VAL A 197 -10.80 -39.10 9.33
C VAL A 197 -9.73 -40.18 9.20
N ALA A 198 -9.33 -40.81 10.31
CA ALA A 198 -8.35 -41.91 10.31
C ALA A 198 -8.74 -43.14 9.45
N GLU A 199 -10.00 -43.56 9.46
CA GLU A 199 -10.46 -44.70 8.64
C GLU A 199 -10.54 -44.34 7.15
N LEU A 200 -10.82 -43.07 6.83
CA LEU A 200 -10.79 -42.58 5.45
C LEU A 200 -9.34 -42.51 4.93
N LEU A 201 -8.39 -42.06 5.77
CA LEU A 201 -6.96 -42.01 5.47
C LEU A 201 -6.34 -43.41 5.28
N GLU A 202 -6.74 -44.39 6.09
CA GLU A 202 -6.33 -45.80 5.93
C GLU A 202 -6.75 -46.37 4.56
N ASN A 203 -7.99 -46.10 4.14
CA ASN A 203 -8.51 -46.56 2.85
C ASN A 203 -7.91 -45.83 1.62
N VAL A 204 -7.12 -44.75 1.79
CA VAL A 204 -6.44 -44.08 0.66
C VAL A 204 -5.51 -45.03 -0.10
N GLY A 205 -4.92 -46.03 0.58
CA GLY A 205 -4.11 -47.06 -0.09
C GLY A 205 -4.89 -47.85 -1.16
N GLN A 206 -6.14 -48.21 -0.86
CA GLN A 206 -7.01 -49.03 -1.72
C GLN A 206 -7.50 -48.28 -2.97
N VAL A 207 -7.31 -46.96 -3.04
CA VAL A 207 -7.71 -46.16 -4.21
C VAL A 207 -6.88 -46.51 -5.46
N ASN A 208 -5.62 -46.92 -5.30
CA ASN A 208 -4.67 -47.11 -6.40
C ASN A 208 -4.48 -48.58 -6.86
N GLU A 209 -5.03 -49.59 -6.19
CA GLU A 209 -4.77 -51.02 -6.48
C GLU A 209 -5.34 -51.54 -7.82
N GLN A 210 -5.86 -50.66 -8.69
CA GLN A 210 -6.55 -51.04 -9.93
C GLN A 210 -5.69 -50.96 -11.20
N ASP A 211 -4.51 -50.35 -11.15
CA ASP A 211 -3.52 -50.42 -12.24
C ASP A 211 -2.47 -51.51 -11.97
N GLY A 212 -2.78 -52.74 -12.40
CA GLY A 212 -1.74 -53.63 -12.94
C GLY A 212 -0.75 -54.34 -12.00
N GLY A 213 -1.19 -54.84 -10.83
CA GLY A 213 -0.48 -55.91 -10.12
C GLY A 213 0.69 -55.48 -9.20
N ALA A 214 0.82 -56.16 -8.07
CA ALA A 214 1.79 -55.83 -7.03
C ALA A 214 3.23 -56.18 -7.45
N GLN A 215 3.99 -55.19 -7.95
CA GLN A 215 5.44 -55.28 -8.05
C GLN A 215 6.12 -54.77 -6.76
N PRO A 216 7.09 -55.52 -6.19
CA PRO A 216 7.81 -55.08 -4.99
C PRO A 216 8.83 -53.98 -5.33
N GLY A 217 8.41 -52.73 -5.24
CA GLY A 217 9.25 -51.55 -5.45
C GLY A 217 8.73 -50.32 -4.70
N PRO A 218 9.53 -49.26 -4.56
CA PRO A 218 9.09 -48.02 -3.92
C PRO A 218 7.96 -47.36 -4.71
N VAL A 219 6.91 -46.92 -4.01
CA VAL A 219 5.71 -46.32 -4.60
C VAL A 219 6.09 -45.09 -5.44
N PRO A 220 5.58 -44.94 -6.68
CA PRO A 220 5.87 -43.78 -7.52
C PRO A 220 5.57 -42.45 -6.83
N LYS A 221 6.53 -41.50 -6.90
CA LYS A 221 6.45 -40.19 -6.23
C LYS A 221 5.17 -39.39 -6.55
N SER A 222 4.61 -39.56 -7.76
CA SER A 222 3.32 -38.99 -8.15
C SER A 222 2.15 -39.52 -7.32
N LEU A 223 2.09 -40.84 -7.08
CA LEU A 223 1.06 -41.46 -6.25
C LEU A 223 1.25 -41.10 -4.77
N GLN A 224 2.49 -40.96 -4.30
CA GLN A 224 2.78 -40.46 -2.94
C GLN A 224 2.33 -39.00 -2.76
N LYS A 225 2.56 -38.12 -3.74
CA LYS A 225 2.09 -36.72 -3.72
C LYS A 225 0.57 -36.62 -3.82
N GLN A 226 -0.10 -37.46 -4.62
CA GLN A 226 -1.56 -37.56 -4.65
C GLN A 226 -2.15 -38.05 -3.33
N ARG A 227 -1.52 -39.06 -2.70
CA ARG A 227 -1.89 -39.53 -1.36
C ARG A 227 -1.79 -38.40 -0.33
N ARG A 228 -0.62 -37.76 -0.20
CA ARG A 228 -0.40 -36.59 0.70
C ARG A 228 -1.42 -35.47 0.45
N MET A 229 -1.81 -35.24 -0.81
CA MET A 229 -2.80 -34.23 -1.19
C MET A 229 -4.23 -34.58 -0.73
N LEU A 230 -4.65 -35.84 -0.90
CA LEU A 230 -5.95 -36.32 -0.43
C LEU A 230 -6.01 -36.38 1.10
N GLU A 231 -4.93 -36.83 1.74
CA GLU A 231 -4.78 -36.80 3.21
C GLU A 231 -4.92 -35.36 3.74
N ARG A 232 -4.30 -34.39 3.06
CA ARG A 232 -4.42 -32.94 3.32
C ARG A 232 -5.84 -32.40 3.17
N LEU A 233 -6.58 -32.75 2.11
CA LEU A 233 -7.99 -32.33 1.97
C LEU A 233 -8.83 -32.81 3.16
N VAL A 234 -8.62 -34.07 3.55
CA VAL A 234 -9.37 -34.75 4.61
C VAL A 234 -9.00 -34.23 6.00
N SER A 235 -7.74 -33.88 6.26
CA SER A 235 -7.31 -33.28 7.54
C SER A 235 -7.63 -31.79 7.68
N SER A 236 -8.12 -31.13 6.62
CA SER A 236 -8.30 -29.67 6.61
C SER A 236 -9.48 -29.15 7.45
N GLU A 237 -10.45 -30.00 7.82
CA GLU A 237 -11.52 -29.64 8.76
C GLU A 237 -11.19 -29.99 10.21
N SER A 238 -11.70 -29.17 11.15
CA SER A 238 -11.63 -29.44 12.58
C SER A 238 -12.66 -30.49 13.07
N LYS A 239 -13.24 -31.29 12.17
CA LYS A 239 -14.17 -32.38 12.50
C LYS A 239 -13.44 -33.72 12.40
N ASN A 240 -13.51 -34.55 13.44
CA ASN A 240 -12.94 -35.90 13.42
C ASN A 240 -13.68 -36.87 12.47
N TYR A 241 -14.82 -36.47 11.92
CA TYR A 241 -15.68 -37.24 11.04
C TYR A 241 -16.09 -36.42 9.83
N ILE A 242 -16.15 -37.05 8.66
CA ILE A 242 -16.59 -36.45 7.40
C ILE A 242 -17.83 -37.19 6.88
N ALA A 243 -18.81 -36.42 6.41
CA ALA A 243 -19.99 -36.91 5.68
C ALA A 243 -19.78 -36.81 4.15
N LEU A 244 -20.64 -37.49 3.38
CA LEU A 244 -20.63 -37.46 1.91
C LEU A 244 -20.70 -36.02 1.36
N ASP A 245 -21.64 -35.22 1.87
CA ASP A 245 -21.87 -33.86 1.40
C ASP A 245 -20.76 -32.89 1.82
N ASP A 246 -20.20 -33.06 3.03
CA ASP A 246 -19.01 -32.32 3.48
C ASP A 246 -17.84 -32.55 2.52
N PHE A 247 -17.54 -33.82 2.19
CA PHE A 247 -16.45 -34.18 1.27
C PHE A 247 -16.67 -33.56 -0.11
N VAL A 248 -17.88 -33.70 -0.67
CA VAL A 248 -18.27 -33.11 -1.95
C VAL A 248 -18.13 -31.58 -1.92
N GLU A 249 -18.54 -30.90 -0.86
CA GLU A 249 -18.42 -29.44 -0.76
C GLU A 249 -16.96 -28.97 -0.60
N ILE A 250 -16.13 -29.71 0.13
CA ILE A 250 -14.68 -29.46 0.25
C ILE A 250 -14.01 -29.60 -1.12
N THR A 251 -14.21 -30.72 -1.84
CA THR A 251 -13.66 -30.92 -3.19
C THR A 251 -14.18 -29.83 -4.16
N LYS A 252 -15.46 -29.47 -4.06
CA LYS A 252 -16.10 -28.43 -4.89
C LYS A 252 -15.54 -27.02 -4.63
N LYS A 253 -15.30 -26.64 -3.37
CA LYS A 253 -14.63 -25.38 -3.01
C LYS A 253 -13.20 -25.34 -3.55
N TYR A 254 -12.45 -26.42 -3.33
CA TYR A 254 -11.06 -26.52 -3.76
C TYR A 254 -10.92 -26.48 -5.29
N ALA A 255 -11.80 -27.15 -6.03
CA ALA A 255 -11.85 -27.12 -7.49
C ALA A 255 -12.30 -25.75 -8.08
N LYS A 256 -12.91 -24.87 -7.28
CA LYS A 256 -13.11 -23.44 -7.62
C LYS A 256 -11.91 -22.55 -7.25
N GLY A 257 -10.82 -23.12 -6.74
CA GLY A 257 -9.70 -22.36 -6.20
C GLY A 257 -10.06 -21.60 -4.92
N VAL A 258 -10.74 -22.26 -3.97
CA VAL A 258 -10.93 -21.74 -2.61
C VAL A 258 -10.21 -22.70 -1.64
N ILE A 259 -9.09 -22.25 -1.09
CA ILE A 259 -8.20 -23.07 -0.26
C ILE A 259 -8.62 -22.98 1.23
N PRO A 260 -8.88 -24.10 1.92
CA PRO A 260 -9.04 -24.13 3.38
C PRO A 260 -7.84 -23.52 4.13
N SER A 261 -8.08 -22.57 5.03
CA SER A 261 -7.03 -21.80 5.73
C SER A 261 -6.12 -22.62 6.66
N SER A 262 -6.50 -23.86 6.97
CA SER A 262 -5.74 -24.85 7.74
C SER A 262 -4.56 -25.46 6.96
N LEU A 263 -4.62 -25.50 5.62
CA LEU A 263 -3.64 -26.19 4.79
C LEU A 263 -2.26 -25.52 4.70
N PHE A 264 -2.14 -24.28 5.16
CA PHE A 264 -0.90 -23.48 5.11
C PHE A 264 0.07 -23.76 6.26
N LEU A 265 -0.21 -24.74 7.13
CA LEU A 265 0.55 -25.02 8.36
C LEU A 265 1.17 -26.43 8.42
N GLN A 266 1.13 -27.21 7.33
CA GLN A 266 1.54 -28.62 7.35
C GLN A 266 2.30 -29.08 6.08
N ASP A 267 3.33 -28.31 5.74
CA ASP A 267 4.63 -28.84 5.30
C ASP A 267 5.48 -29.05 6.59
N ASP A 268 6.49 -29.92 6.65
CA ASP A 268 7.47 -30.25 5.61
C ASP A 268 7.38 -31.67 5.02
N GLU A 269 7.84 -31.79 3.77
CA GLU A 269 8.29 -33.07 3.20
C GLU A 269 9.79 -33.20 3.49
N ASP A 270 10.17 -33.99 4.51
CA ASP A 270 11.41 -34.80 4.61
C ASP A 270 11.57 -35.34 6.05
N ASP A 271 11.47 -36.68 6.18
CA ASP A 271 11.91 -37.60 7.26
C ASP A 271 10.92 -38.80 7.36
N ASP A 272 11.12 -39.87 6.58
CA ASP A 272 10.26 -41.07 6.54
C ASP A 272 10.37 -42.01 7.78
N GLU A 273 10.81 -41.50 8.94
CA GLU A 273 11.05 -42.30 10.17
C GLU A 273 10.28 -41.83 11.42
N LEU A 274 9.53 -40.71 11.37
CA LEU A 274 8.82 -40.17 12.56
C LEU A 274 7.32 -39.84 12.37
N ALA A 275 6.68 -40.40 11.35
CA ALA A 275 5.24 -40.22 11.12
C ALA A 275 4.38 -40.82 12.25
N GLY A 276 3.70 -39.97 13.03
CA GLY A 276 2.65 -40.42 13.98
C GLY A 276 2.61 -39.76 15.36
N LYS A 277 3.55 -38.87 15.73
CA LYS A 277 3.50 -38.14 17.02
C LYS A 277 3.00 -36.71 16.88
N SER A 278 2.42 -36.19 17.96
CA SER A 278 1.87 -34.84 18.01
C SER A 278 2.99 -33.77 18.12
N PRO A 279 2.73 -32.50 17.79
CA PRO A 279 3.68 -31.40 18.03
C PRO A 279 3.99 -31.14 19.51
N GLU A 280 3.27 -31.78 20.44
CA GLU A 280 3.42 -31.62 21.89
C GLU A 280 4.51 -32.54 22.47
N ASP A 281 4.86 -33.63 21.76
CA ASP A 281 5.79 -34.68 22.21
C ASP A 281 7.29 -34.41 21.90
N LEU A 282 7.63 -33.28 21.26
CA LEU A 282 9.00 -33.01 20.78
C LEU A 282 9.83 -32.12 21.73
N PRO A 283 11.14 -32.40 21.91
CA PRO A 283 12.01 -31.59 22.76
C PRO A 283 12.24 -30.19 22.18
N LEU A 284 12.18 -29.17 23.04
CA LEU A 284 12.21 -27.73 22.71
C LEU A 284 13.27 -27.32 21.68
N ARG A 285 14.49 -27.89 21.74
CA ARG A 285 15.57 -27.56 20.79
C ARG A 285 15.26 -27.97 19.35
N LEU A 286 14.53 -29.06 19.13
CA LEU A 286 14.06 -29.47 17.81
C LEU A 286 12.86 -28.61 17.36
N LYS A 287 11.94 -28.33 18.30
CA LYS A 287 10.73 -27.52 18.05
C LYS A 287 11.06 -26.11 17.55
N VAL A 288 12.07 -25.46 18.14
CA VAL A 288 12.56 -24.12 17.73
C VAL A 288 13.25 -24.13 16.36
N VAL A 289 13.90 -25.22 15.98
CA VAL A 289 14.69 -25.30 14.72
C VAL A 289 13.84 -25.76 13.52
N LYS A 290 13.07 -26.84 13.65
CA LYS A 290 12.28 -27.38 12.52
C LYS A 290 10.94 -26.64 12.32
N TYR A 291 10.39 -26.02 13.37
CA TYR A 291 9.10 -25.30 13.29
C TYR A 291 9.18 -23.84 13.80
N PRO A 292 10.02 -22.97 13.21
CA PRO A 292 10.22 -21.60 13.72
C PRO A 292 8.93 -20.77 13.74
N LEU A 293 8.04 -20.92 12.74
CA LEU A 293 6.74 -20.25 12.75
C LEU A 293 5.79 -20.80 13.83
N HIS A 294 5.83 -22.10 14.12
CA HIS A 294 4.99 -22.69 15.16
C HIS A 294 5.53 -22.35 16.55
N ALA A 295 6.85 -22.38 16.75
CA ALA A 295 7.50 -21.90 17.96
C ALA A 295 7.28 -20.38 18.16
N ILE A 296 7.30 -19.55 17.11
CA ILE A 296 6.96 -18.13 17.19
C ILE A 296 5.46 -17.94 17.48
N MET A 297 4.57 -18.78 16.94
CA MET A 297 3.13 -18.76 17.25
C MET A 297 2.82 -19.21 18.68
N GLU A 298 3.54 -20.21 19.19
CA GLU A 298 3.43 -20.73 20.56
C GLU A 298 4.08 -19.78 21.58
N ILE A 299 5.23 -19.17 21.25
CA ILE A 299 5.83 -18.07 22.04
C ILE A 299 4.95 -16.82 21.99
N LYS A 300 4.30 -16.52 20.86
CA LYS A 300 3.25 -15.49 20.74
C LYS A 300 2.05 -15.84 21.60
N GLU A 301 1.59 -17.10 21.63
CA GLU A 301 0.43 -17.50 22.44
C GLU A 301 0.75 -17.57 23.93
N TYR A 302 1.99 -17.91 24.29
CA TYR A 302 2.53 -17.80 25.64
C TYR A 302 2.73 -16.33 26.06
N LEU A 303 3.23 -15.47 25.18
CA LEU A 303 3.26 -14.01 25.38
C LEU A 303 1.85 -13.43 25.45
N ILE A 304 0.88 -13.98 24.71
CA ILE A 304 -0.53 -13.59 24.77
C ILE A 304 -1.18 -14.11 26.05
N ASP A 305 -0.78 -15.24 26.66
CA ASP A 305 -1.32 -15.65 27.96
C ASP A 305 -0.63 -14.94 29.14
N VAL A 306 0.67 -14.65 29.03
CA VAL A 306 1.36 -13.72 29.94
C VAL A 306 0.75 -12.32 29.83
N ALA A 307 0.38 -11.86 28.63
CA ALA A 307 -0.30 -10.58 28.40
C ALA A 307 -1.81 -10.62 28.70
N SER A 308 -2.51 -11.76 28.57
CA SER A 308 -3.92 -11.92 28.99
C SER A 308 -4.02 -11.74 30.50
N ARG A 309 -3.04 -12.29 31.22
CA ARG A 309 -2.80 -12.07 32.65
C ARG A 309 -2.18 -10.69 32.97
N ALA A 310 -1.92 -9.83 31.98
CA ALA A 310 -1.32 -8.50 32.15
C ALA A 310 -2.06 -7.32 31.45
N GLY A 311 -3.27 -7.54 30.93
CA GLY A 311 -4.39 -6.58 31.01
C GLY A 311 -4.52 -5.46 29.97
N MET A 312 -5.09 -4.34 30.43
CA MET A 312 -5.39 -3.08 29.74
C MET A 312 -6.54 -3.05 28.70
N HIS A 313 -7.75 -2.72 29.16
CA HIS A 313 -8.85 -2.25 28.29
C HIS A 313 -9.75 -1.16 28.92
N TRP A 314 -9.18 -0.33 29.81
CA TRP A 314 -9.92 0.77 30.49
C TRP A 314 -9.27 2.17 30.34
N LEU A 315 -8.03 2.24 29.83
CA LEU A 315 -7.36 3.53 29.58
C LEU A 315 -8.01 4.36 28.44
N SER A 316 -8.78 3.72 27.56
CA SER A 316 -9.43 4.36 26.41
C SER A 316 -10.67 5.18 26.74
N THR A 317 -11.27 5.00 27.93
CA THR A 317 -12.57 5.59 28.29
C THR A 317 -12.53 6.66 29.38
N ILE A 318 -11.42 6.82 30.12
CA ILE A 318 -11.24 7.87 31.13
C ILE A 318 -10.42 9.05 30.58
N ILE A 319 -9.46 8.77 29.69
CA ILE A 319 -8.74 9.80 28.94
C ILE A 319 -9.53 10.07 27.65
N PRO A 320 -9.78 11.33 27.26
CA PRO A 320 -10.37 11.66 25.96
C PRO A 320 -9.30 11.43 24.88
N THR A 321 -9.01 10.16 24.57
CA THR A 321 -7.91 9.73 23.71
C THR A 321 -7.98 10.33 22.32
N HIS A 322 -9.17 10.56 21.76
CA HIS A 322 -9.29 11.30 20.50
C HIS A 322 -8.83 12.77 20.61
N HIS A 323 -9.09 13.46 21.72
CA HIS A 323 -8.62 14.84 21.91
C HIS A 323 -7.14 14.91 22.32
N ILE A 324 -6.64 13.97 23.11
CA ILE A 324 -5.20 13.93 23.45
C ILE A 324 -4.38 13.43 22.25
N ASN A 325 -4.82 12.43 21.51
CA ASN A 325 -4.14 12.01 20.28
C ASN A 325 -4.26 13.08 19.19
N ALA A 326 -5.38 13.81 19.08
CA ALA A 326 -5.47 14.98 18.19
C ALA A 326 -4.54 16.11 18.66
N LEU A 327 -4.46 16.42 19.96
CA LEU A 327 -3.51 17.40 20.49
C LEU A 327 -2.07 16.98 20.25
N ILE A 328 -1.70 15.71 20.47
CA ILE A 328 -0.38 15.16 20.16
C ILE A 328 -0.11 15.20 18.65
N PHE A 329 -1.09 14.88 17.81
CA PHE A 329 -0.98 14.92 16.35
C PHE A 329 -0.82 16.35 15.81
N PHE A 330 -1.63 17.31 16.29
CA PHE A 330 -1.47 18.73 15.99
C PHE A 330 -0.17 19.30 16.59
N PHE A 331 0.25 18.84 17.77
CA PHE A 331 1.51 19.24 18.40
C PHE A 331 2.72 18.75 17.60
N ILE A 332 2.67 17.50 17.14
CA ILE A 332 3.66 16.91 16.24
C ILE A 332 3.66 17.70 14.92
N ILE A 333 2.52 17.86 14.24
CA ILE A 333 2.42 18.64 12.99
C ILE A 333 2.88 20.10 13.15
N SER A 334 2.63 20.73 14.30
CA SER A 334 3.04 22.13 14.59
C SER A 334 4.53 22.29 14.91
N ASN A 335 5.23 21.20 15.25
CA ASN A 335 6.69 21.21 15.48
C ASN A 335 7.49 20.52 14.35
N LEU A 336 6.84 19.68 13.55
CA LEU A 336 7.42 19.09 12.34
C LEU A 336 7.68 20.18 11.31
N THR A 337 8.95 20.36 10.96
CA THR A 337 9.36 21.30 9.91
C THR A 337 9.02 20.75 8.54
N ILE A 338 8.88 21.64 7.56
CA ILE A 338 8.76 21.25 6.14
C ILE A 338 9.95 20.36 5.74
N ASP A 339 11.15 20.65 6.24
CA ASP A 339 12.38 19.88 5.98
C ASP A 339 12.41 18.51 6.68
N PHE A 340 11.74 18.34 7.83
CA PHE A 340 11.58 17.01 8.43
C PHE A 340 10.56 16.20 7.63
N PHE A 341 9.43 16.80 7.27
CA PHE A 341 8.45 16.17 6.38
C PHE A 341 9.10 15.75 5.05
N ALA A 342 9.96 16.61 4.49
CA ALA A 342 10.72 16.37 3.28
C ALA A 342 11.57 15.09 3.33
N PHE A 343 12.28 14.91 4.44
CA PHE A 343 13.21 13.81 4.66
C PHE A 343 12.49 12.51 5.08
N PHE A 344 11.56 12.61 6.02
CA PHE A 344 11.00 11.44 6.72
C PHE A 344 9.87 10.75 5.95
N ILE A 345 8.99 11.50 5.27
CA ILE A 345 7.86 10.89 4.54
C ILE A 345 8.33 9.97 3.41
N PRO A 346 9.26 10.35 2.51
CA PRO A 346 9.72 9.46 1.44
C PRO A 346 10.36 8.19 1.97
N LEU A 347 11.15 8.26 3.05
CA LEU A 347 11.73 7.08 3.71
C LEU A 347 10.63 6.15 4.26
N VAL A 348 9.61 6.67 4.94
CA VAL A 348 8.50 5.86 5.47
C VAL A 348 7.69 5.22 4.34
N ILE A 349 7.42 5.95 3.25
CA ILE A 349 6.75 5.41 2.06
C ILE A 349 7.58 4.29 1.44
N PHE A 350 8.88 4.51 1.25
CA PHE A 350 9.81 3.53 0.69
C PHE A 350 9.85 2.25 1.51
N TYR A 351 10.10 2.34 2.82
CA TYR A 351 10.19 1.15 3.67
C TYR A 351 8.87 0.39 3.79
N LEU A 352 7.74 1.08 3.95
CA LEU A 352 6.43 0.42 4.03
C LEU A 352 6.01 -0.22 2.69
N SER A 353 6.32 0.41 1.56
CA SER A 353 6.03 -0.16 0.23
C SER A 353 6.96 -1.32 -0.11
N PHE A 354 8.25 -1.26 0.24
CA PHE A 354 9.18 -2.39 0.08
C PHE A 354 8.78 -3.58 0.96
N ILE A 355 8.40 -3.36 2.22
CA ILE A 355 7.88 -4.42 3.11
C ILE A 355 6.57 -5.01 2.56
N SER A 356 5.66 -4.17 2.03
CA SER A 356 4.44 -4.62 1.36
C SER A 356 4.76 -5.51 0.15
N MET A 357 5.72 -5.11 -0.68
CA MET A 357 6.19 -5.82 -1.88
C MET A 357 6.78 -7.20 -1.52
N VAL A 358 7.59 -7.29 -0.46
CA VAL A 358 8.08 -8.55 0.11
C VAL A 358 6.92 -9.46 0.54
N ILE A 359 5.97 -8.94 1.32
CA ILE A 359 4.82 -9.72 1.81
C ILE A 359 3.91 -10.18 0.67
N CYS A 360 3.75 -9.39 -0.40
CA CYS A 360 3.01 -9.80 -1.60
C CYS A 360 3.75 -10.92 -2.34
N THR A 361 5.06 -10.84 -2.47
CA THR A 361 5.89 -11.87 -3.14
C THR A 361 5.83 -13.20 -2.39
N LEU A 362 5.92 -13.17 -1.05
CA LEU A 362 5.74 -14.37 -0.22
C LEU A 362 4.33 -14.99 -0.35
N LYS A 363 3.29 -14.19 -0.59
CA LYS A 363 1.95 -14.70 -0.90
C LYS A 363 1.86 -15.30 -2.29
N VAL A 364 2.47 -14.68 -3.30
CA VAL A 364 2.59 -15.26 -4.65
C VAL A 364 3.27 -16.64 -4.60
N PHE A 365 4.27 -16.84 -3.74
CA PHE A 365 4.90 -18.16 -3.54
C PHE A 365 4.01 -19.16 -2.78
N GLN A 366 3.16 -18.69 -1.85
CA GLN A 366 2.14 -19.53 -1.21
C GLN A 366 1.06 -19.96 -2.22
N ASP A 367 0.62 -19.05 -3.08
CA ASP A 367 -0.37 -19.30 -4.11
C ASP A 367 0.17 -20.20 -5.24
N SER A 368 1.46 -20.10 -5.61
CA SER A 368 2.08 -21.01 -6.57
C SER A 368 2.28 -22.43 -6.01
N LYS A 369 2.62 -22.56 -4.72
CA LYS A 369 2.62 -23.88 -4.05
C LYS A 369 1.20 -24.44 -3.90
N ALA A 370 0.20 -23.60 -3.67
CA ALA A 370 -1.20 -24.02 -3.68
C ALA A 370 -1.68 -24.44 -5.08
N TRP A 371 -1.22 -23.78 -6.14
CA TRP A 371 -1.48 -24.16 -7.53
C TRP A 371 -0.94 -25.55 -7.88
N GLU A 372 0.23 -25.95 -7.36
CA GLU A 372 0.71 -27.32 -7.50
C GLU A 372 -0.23 -28.35 -6.85
N ASN A 373 -0.70 -28.09 -5.62
CA ASN A 373 -1.64 -28.98 -4.92
C ASN A 373 -3.02 -29.01 -5.62
N PHE A 374 -3.45 -27.88 -6.21
CA PHE A 374 -4.61 -27.79 -7.08
C PHE A 374 -4.46 -28.65 -8.35
N ARG A 375 -3.28 -28.63 -8.97
CA ARG A 375 -2.96 -29.44 -10.15
C ARG A 375 -2.95 -30.93 -9.83
N THR A 376 -2.40 -31.35 -8.69
CA THR A 376 -2.41 -32.77 -8.28
C THR A 376 -3.78 -33.28 -7.86
N LEU A 377 -4.67 -32.45 -7.29
CA LEU A 377 -6.07 -32.84 -7.14
C LEU A 377 -6.75 -33.00 -8.50
N THR A 378 -6.55 -32.04 -9.41
CA THR A 378 -7.30 -32.04 -10.68
C THR A 378 -6.91 -33.23 -11.56
N ASP A 379 -5.63 -33.62 -11.55
CA ASP A 379 -5.11 -34.87 -12.10
C ASP A 379 -5.72 -36.12 -11.43
N LEU A 380 -5.87 -36.12 -10.10
CA LEU A 380 -6.54 -37.20 -9.37
C LEU A 380 -8.04 -37.29 -9.71
N LEU A 381 -8.74 -36.16 -9.86
CA LEU A 381 -10.17 -36.11 -10.21
C LEU A 381 -10.43 -36.58 -11.65
N LEU A 382 -9.52 -36.32 -12.59
CA LEU A 382 -9.61 -36.82 -13.97
C LEU A 382 -9.70 -38.35 -14.06
N ARG A 383 -9.13 -39.09 -13.09
CA ARG A 383 -9.27 -40.55 -13.01
C ARG A 383 -10.70 -41.01 -12.70
N PHE A 384 -11.50 -40.16 -12.06
CA PHE A 384 -12.89 -40.46 -11.69
C PHE A 384 -13.90 -39.83 -12.66
N GLU A 385 -13.57 -38.67 -13.26
CA GLU A 385 -14.34 -38.06 -14.34
C GLU A 385 -13.41 -37.57 -15.47
N PRO A 386 -13.22 -38.34 -16.56
CA PRO A 386 -12.35 -37.91 -17.68
C PRO A 386 -12.92 -36.73 -18.49
N ASN A 387 -14.19 -36.36 -18.27
CA ASN A 387 -14.86 -35.22 -18.91
C ASN A 387 -14.75 -33.91 -18.10
N LEU A 388 -13.79 -33.81 -17.18
CA LEU A 388 -13.61 -32.65 -16.31
C LEU A 388 -13.00 -31.46 -17.07
N ASP A 389 -13.65 -30.30 -17.04
CA ASP A 389 -13.14 -29.07 -17.64
C ASP A 389 -12.04 -28.43 -16.77
N VAL A 390 -10.82 -28.92 -16.97
CA VAL A 390 -9.60 -28.44 -16.30
C VAL A 390 -9.31 -26.98 -16.64
N GLU A 391 -9.60 -26.51 -17.86
CA GLU A 391 -9.30 -25.13 -18.24
C GLU A 391 -10.18 -24.12 -17.49
N GLN A 392 -11.47 -24.41 -17.30
CA GLN A 392 -12.35 -23.56 -16.50
C GLN A 392 -11.94 -23.58 -15.01
N ALA A 393 -11.46 -24.71 -14.49
CA ALA A 393 -10.96 -24.81 -13.13
C ALA A 393 -9.66 -23.99 -12.93
N GLU A 394 -8.69 -24.13 -13.84
CA GLU A 394 -7.45 -23.34 -13.89
C GLU A 394 -7.75 -21.83 -13.94
N VAL A 395 -8.71 -21.39 -14.77
CA VAL A 395 -9.13 -19.98 -14.85
C VAL A 395 -9.79 -19.49 -13.55
N ASN A 396 -10.68 -20.28 -12.95
CA ASN A 396 -11.35 -19.92 -11.68
C ASN A 396 -10.33 -19.69 -10.55
N PHE A 397 -9.33 -20.58 -10.43
CA PHE A 397 -8.26 -20.44 -9.44
C PHE A 397 -7.45 -19.15 -9.68
N GLY A 398 -7.10 -18.86 -10.94
CA GLY A 398 -6.33 -17.67 -11.30
C GLY A 398 -7.02 -16.36 -10.92
N TRP A 399 -8.35 -16.26 -11.10
CA TRP A 399 -9.10 -15.07 -10.68
C TRP A 399 -9.17 -14.89 -9.17
N ASN A 400 -9.35 -15.96 -8.39
CA ASN A 400 -9.38 -15.88 -6.92
C ASN A 400 -8.04 -15.43 -6.31
N HIS A 401 -6.92 -15.80 -6.93
CA HIS A 401 -5.57 -15.51 -6.43
C HIS A 401 -4.86 -14.37 -7.20
N LEU A 402 -5.61 -13.54 -7.94
CA LEU A 402 -5.05 -12.36 -8.62
C LEU A 402 -4.71 -11.22 -7.63
N GLU A 403 -5.31 -11.23 -6.43
CA GLU A 403 -5.24 -10.13 -5.47
C GLU A 403 -3.80 -9.75 -5.04
N PRO A 404 -2.89 -10.70 -4.70
CA PRO A 404 -1.52 -10.36 -4.29
C PRO A 404 -0.69 -9.73 -5.40
N TYR A 405 -0.93 -10.09 -6.67
CA TYR A 405 -0.25 -9.50 -7.83
C TYR A 405 -0.65 -8.02 -8.01
N ALA A 406 -1.93 -7.69 -7.82
CA ALA A 406 -2.39 -6.30 -7.87
C ALA A 406 -1.78 -5.45 -6.75
N HIS A 407 -1.70 -5.98 -5.52
CA HIS A 407 -1.02 -5.31 -4.40
C HIS A 407 0.48 -5.22 -4.60
N PHE A 408 1.11 -6.22 -5.22
CA PHE A 408 2.54 -6.19 -5.57
C PHE A 408 2.83 -5.02 -6.52
N LEU A 409 2.11 -4.93 -7.65
CA LEU A 409 2.30 -3.85 -8.63
C LEU A 409 2.07 -2.46 -8.03
N LEU A 410 1.06 -2.30 -7.17
CA LEU A 410 0.83 -1.04 -6.45
C LEU A 410 1.92 -0.74 -5.40
N SER A 411 2.49 -1.76 -4.76
CA SER A 411 3.64 -1.60 -3.85
C SER A 411 4.89 -1.15 -4.64
N VAL A 412 5.17 -1.78 -5.77
CA VAL A 412 6.28 -1.43 -6.67
C VAL A 412 6.16 0.02 -7.17
N PHE A 413 4.96 0.46 -7.55
CA PHE A 413 4.71 1.87 -7.90
C PHE A 413 5.15 2.83 -6.79
N PHE A 414 4.81 2.55 -5.53
CA PHE A 414 5.24 3.39 -4.40
C PHE A 414 6.75 3.31 -4.14
N VAL A 415 7.40 2.15 -4.35
CA VAL A 415 8.86 2.02 -4.27
C VAL A 415 9.54 2.91 -5.32
N ILE A 416 9.14 2.80 -6.59
CA ILE A 416 9.73 3.55 -7.71
C ILE A 416 9.59 5.07 -7.51
N PHE A 417 8.44 5.56 -7.05
CA PHE A 417 8.24 7.00 -6.82
C PHE A 417 8.91 7.54 -5.55
N SER A 418 9.14 6.71 -4.52
CA SER A 418 9.76 7.16 -3.26
C SER A 418 11.28 7.06 -3.26
N PHE A 419 11.87 6.06 -3.91
CA PHE A 419 13.32 5.85 -3.99
C PHE A 419 14.14 7.08 -4.45
N PRO A 420 13.78 7.82 -5.53
CA PRO A 420 14.55 8.99 -5.97
C PRO A 420 14.32 10.24 -5.11
N ILE A 421 13.31 10.26 -4.23
CA ILE A 421 12.98 11.38 -3.34
C ILE A 421 13.60 11.15 -1.95
N ALA A 422 13.75 9.89 -1.53
CA ALA A 422 14.29 9.52 -0.23
C ALA A 422 15.82 9.72 -0.14
N SER A 423 16.29 10.05 1.06
CA SER A 423 17.72 10.25 1.34
C SER A 423 18.49 8.92 1.28
N LYS A 424 19.36 8.78 0.27
CA LYS A 424 20.20 7.59 0.05
C LYS A 424 21.04 7.22 1.27
N ASP A 425 21.49 8.20 2.06
CA ASP A 425 22.25 7.98 3.30
C ASP A 425 21.50 7.16 4.36
N CYS A 426 20.17 7.09 4.27
CA CYS A 426 19.29 6.32 5.15
C CYS A 426 18.69 5.08 4.48
N ILE A 427 19.15 4.71 3.28
CA ILE A 427 18.75 3.50 2.54
C ILE A 427 19.98 2.58 2.42
N PRO A 428 19.97 1.38 3.02
CA PRO A 428 21.10 0.46 2.96
C PRO A 428 21.12 -0.29 1.62
N CYS A 429 21.43 0.39 0.52
CA CYS A 429 21.35 -0.13 -0.85
C CYS A 429 22.06 -1.49 -1.02
N SER A 430 23.23 -1.70 -0.40
CA SER A 430 23.94 -2.99 -0.49
C SER A 430 23.21 -4.16 0.18
N GLU A 431 22.43 -3.91 1.23
CA GLU A 431 21.62 -4.94 1.88
C GLU A 431 20.37 -5.25 1.06
N LEU A 432 19.70 -4.19 0.57
CA LEU A 432 18.51 -4.29 -0.26
C LEU A 432 18.81 -4.96 -1.60
N ALA A 433 20.00 -4.74 -2.19
CA ALA A 433 20.46 -5.42 -3.39
C ALA A 433 20.57 -6.96 -3.22
N VAL A 434 20.97 -7.43 -2.04
CA VAL A 434 20.99 -8.88 -1.74
C VAL A 434 19.57 -9.41 -1.60
N ILE A 435 18.66 -8.64 -0.97
CA ILE A 435 17.24 -9.00 -0.84
C ILE A 435 16.54 -9.04 -2.21
N THR A 436 16.74 -8.04 -3.08
CA THR A 436 16.16 -8.01 -4.43
C THR A 436 16.71 -9.13 -5.31
N GLY A 437 18.01 -9.42 -5.23
CA GLY A 437 18.62 -10.56 -5.91
C GLY A 437 18.04 -11.91 -5.44
N PHE A 438 17.88 -12.08 -4.13
CA PHE A 438 17.23 -13.27 -3.55
C PHE A 438 15.78 -13.43 -4.02
N PHE A 439 14.97 -12.35 -4.02
CA PHE A 439 13.60 -12.40 -4.51
C PHE A 439 13.51 -12.58 -6.03
N THR A 440 14.49 -12.10 -6.81
CA THR A 440 14.59 -12.39 -8.25
C THR A 440 14.81 -13.89 -8.48
N VAL A 441 15.81 -14.49 -7.83
CA VAL A 441 16.14 -15.91 -8.00
C VAL A 441 15.00 -16.82 -7.51
N THR A 442 14.42 -16.53 -6.35
CA THR A 442 13.28 -17.32 -5.83
C THR A 442 12.02 -17.13 -6.67
N SER A 443 11.75 -15.94 -7.22
CA SER A 443 10.66 -15.74 -8.18
C SER A 443 10.85 -16.55 -9.45
N TYR A 444 12.07 -16.58 -10.01
CA TYR A 444 12.40 -17.42 -11.16
C TYR A 444 12.17 -18.91 -10.87
N LEU A 445 12.63 -19.42 -9.72
CA LEU A 445 12.43 -20.81 -9.32
C LEU A 445 10.95 -21.17 -9.02
N SER A 446 10.10 -20.18 -8.75
CA SER A 446 8.65 -20.37 -8.52
C SER A 446 7.79 -20.40 -9.79
N LEU A 447 8.37 -20.09 -10.96
CA LEU A 447 7.65 -20.06 -12.24
C LEU A 447 7.42 -21.48 -12.80
N SER A 448 6.23 -21.69 -13.39
CA SER A 448 5.83 -23.02 -13.87
C SER A 448 6.69 -23.53 -15.04
N THR A 449 7.11 -24.79 -14.97
CA THR A 449 7.90 -25.50 -15.99
C THR A 449 7.31 -25.46 -17.40
N HIS A 450 5.98 -25.36 -17.54
CA HIS A 450 5.31 -25.26 -18.84
C HIS A 450 5.69 -24.00 -19.67
N ALA A 451 6.20 -22.94 -19.04
CA ALA A 451 6.67 -21.72 -19.72
C ALA A 451 8.20 -21.57 -19.73
N GLU A 452 8.94 -22.51 -19.12
CA GLU A 452 10.39 -22.46 -18.92
C GLU A 452 11.22 -22.02 -20.14
N PRO A 453 11.03 -22.53 -21.37
CA PRO A 453 11.86 -22.11 -22.51
C PRO A 453 11.65 -20.65 -22.92
N TYR A 454 10.54 -20.01 -22.55
CA TYR A 454 10.30 -18.58 -22.77
C TYR A 454 10.76 -17.75 -21.57
N THR A 455 10.44 -18.14 -20.34
CA THR A 455 10.84 -17.41 -19.13
C THR A 455 12.36 -17.42 -18.93
N ARG A 456 13.03 -18.55 -19.22
CA ARG A 456 14.50 -18.67 -19.18
C ARG A 456 15.19 -17.81 -20.23
N ARG A 457 14.58 -17.64 -21.42
CA ARG A 457 15.07 -16.71 -22.45
C ARG A 457 14.85 -15.25 -22.06
N ALA A 458 13.70 -14.94 -21.45
CA ALA A 458 13.40 -13.60 -20.97
C ALA A 458 14.39 -13.19 -19.88
N LEU A 459 14.55 -13.99 -18.82
CA LEU A 459 15.47 -13.67 -17.72
C LEU A 459 16.92 -13.60 -18.19
N ALA A 460 17.35 -14.48 -19.11
CA ALA A 460 18.70 -14.40 -19.68
C ALA A 460 18.92 -13.11 -20.51
N THR A 461 17.90 -12.65 -21.25
CA THR A 461 17.93 -11.39 -22.01
C THR A 461 18.02 -10.20 -21.07
N GLU A 462 17.21 -10.21 -20.02
CA GLU A 462 17.06 -9.18 -18.99
C GLU A 462 18.34 -9.03 -18.14
N VAL A 463 18.85 -10.12 -17.58
CA VAL A 463 20.14 -10.14 -16.85
C VAL A 463 21.31 -9.72 -17.75
N THR A 464 21.28 -10.08 -19.03
CA THR A 464 22.28 -9.60 -20.00
C THR A 464 22.16 -8.09 -20.22
N ALA A 465 20.96 -7.56 -20.41
CA ALA A 465 20.75 -6.12 -20.64
C ALA A 465 21.08 -5.26 -19.40
N GLY A 466 20.74 -5.76 -18.20
CA GLY A 466 21.16 -5.16 -16.92
C GLY A 466 22.68 -5.18 -16.74
N LEU A 467 23.35 -6.30 -17.07
CA LEU A 467 24.81 -6.39 -17.03
C LEU A 467 25.49 -5.46 -18.03
N LEU A 468 24.97 -5.32 -19.26
CA LEU A 468 25.45 -4.34 -20.23
C LEU A 468 25.23 -2.88 -19.76
N SER A 469 24.19 -2.63 -18.96
CA SER A 469 23.91 -1.30 -18.37
C SER A 469 24.80 -0.98 -17.16
N LEU A 470 25.23 -1.99 -16.40
CA LEU A 470 26.21 -1.89 -15.31
C LEU A 470 27.67 -1.74 -15.82
N LEU A 471 27.92 -2.13 -17.06
CA LEU A 471 29.25 -2.22 -17.67
C LEU A 471 30.02 -0.87 -17.76
N PRO A 472 29.40 0.27 -18.16
CA PRO A 472 30.10 1.56 -18.25
C PRO A 472 30.55 2.09 -16.87
N SER A 473 29.83 1.76 -15.80
CA SER A 473 30.15 2.12 -14.42
C SER A 473 31.26 1.27 -13.77
N MET A 474 31.67 0.15 -14.40
CA MET A 474 32.70 -0.71 -13.82
C MET A 474 34.12 -0.13 -13.99
N PRO A 475 34.95 -0.13 -12.92
CA PRO A 475 36.33 0.38 -12.96
C PRO A 475 37.33 -0.56 -13.65
N LEU A 476 36.86 -1.58 -14.38
CA LEU A 476 37.70 -2.50 -15.15
C LEU A 476 37.86 -1.99 -16.59
N ASP A 477 39.07 -1.63 -16.98
CA ASP A 477 39.37 -1.06 -18.31
C ASP A 477 39.54 -2.11 -19.40
N TRP A 478 38.43 -2.76 -19.75
CA TRP A 478 38.28 -3.52 -21.00
C TRP A 478 37.47 -2.71 -22.01
N PRO A 479 38.12 -1.92 -22.90
CA PRO A 479 37.43 -0.97 -23.76
C PRO A 479 36.45 -1.64 -24.74
N TYR A 480 36.81 -2.81 -25.27
CA TYR A 480 35.93 -3.59 -26.16
C TYR A 480 34.62 -4.01 -25.48
N LEU A 481 34.62 -4.27 -24.17
CA LEU A 481 33.41 -4.57 -23.43
C LEU A 481 32.56 -3.29 -23.26
N LYS A 482 33.19 -2.18 -22.82
CA LYS A 482 32.51 -0.90 -22.59
C LYS A 482 31.73 -0.40 -23.82
N VAL A 483 32.17 -0.70 -25.04
CA VAL A 483 31.44 -0.36 -26.28
C VAL A 483 30.06 -1.05 -26.41
N LEU A 484 29.85 -2.26 -25.87
CA LEU A 484 28.52 -2.90 -25.92
C LEU A 484 27.48 -2.19 -25.04
N GLY A 485 27.92 -1.56 -23.94
CA GLY A 485 27.05 -0.82 -23.02
C GLY A 485 26.79 0.63 -23.43
N GLN A 486 27.40 1.12 -24.51
CA GLN A 486 27.23 2.50 -24.97
C GLN A 486 26.02 2.67 -25.89
N THR A 487 25.46 3.89 -25.88
CA THR A 487 24.44 4.33 -26.84
C THR A 487 25.12 4.75 -28.14
N PHE A 488 24.75 4.13 -29.26
CA PHE A 488 25.32 4.41 -30.57
C PHE A 488 24.69 5.64 -31.24
N LEU A 489 23.40 5.86 -30.98
CA LEU A 489 22.64 7.00 -31.49
C LEU A 489 21.57 7.40 -30.47
N THR A 490 21.43 8.69 -30.21
CA THR A 490 20.35 9.25 -29.39
C THR A 490 19.52 10.19 -30.26
N VAL A 491 18.20 9.96 -30.31
CA VAL A 491 17.27 10.71 -31.18
C VAL A 491 16.21 11.38 -30.31
N PRO A 492 16.18 12.72 -30.20
CA PRO A 492 15.16 13.41 -29.41
C PRO A 492 13.79 13.31 -30.10
N VAL A 493 12.84 12.63 -29.47
CA VAL A 493 11.45 12.49 -29.93
C VAL A 493 10.62 13.62 -29.31
N GLY A 494 10.90 14.83 -29.76
CA GLY A 494 10.34 16.07 -29.20
C GLY A 494 11.07 16.55 -27.95
N HIS A 495 10.38 17.32 -27.10
CA HIS A 495 10.98 18.01 -25.95
C HIS A 495 11.02 17.21 -24.64
N LEU A 496 10.41 16.02 -24.59
CA LEU A 496 10.18 15.28 -23.34
C LEU A 496 10.77 13.86 -23.32
N VAL A 497 11.12 13.30 -24.48
CA VAL A 497 11.54 11.90 -24.63
C VAL A 497 12.71 11.81 -25.61
N VAL A 498 13.70 10.98 -25.29
CA VAL A 498 14.83 10.64 -26.14
C VAL A 498 14.81 9.14 -26.41
N LEU A 499 14.87 8.75 -27.68
CA LEU A 499 15.02 7.36 -28.13
C LEU A 499 16.51 7.02 -28.16
N ASN A 500 16.92 5.97 -27.46
CA ASN A 500 18.31 5.54 -27.38
C ASN A 500 18.51 4.22 -28.14
N VAL A 501 19.40 4.24 -29.14
CA VAL A 501 19.76 3.05 -29.92
C VAL A 501 21.05 2.46 -29.37
N SER A 502 20.98 1.25 -28.83
CA SER A 502 22.06 0.56 -28.11
C SER A 502 21.88 -0.96 -28.20
N VAL A 503 22.88 -1.75 -27.79
CA VAL A 503 22.70 -3.21 -27.69
C VAL A 503 21.62 -3.57 -26.66
N PRO A 504 21.57 -2.96 -25.45
CA PRO A 504 20.45 -3.13 -24.52
C PRO A 504 19.06 -2.82 -25.12
N CYS A 505 18.93 -1.78 -25.95
CA CYS A 505 17.67 -1.45 -26.62
C CYS A 505 17.14 -2.62 -27.49
N MET A 506 18.02 -3.28 -28.25
CA MET A 506 17.66 -4.48 -29.03
C MET A 506 17.27 -5.67 -28.14
N LEU A 507 17.91 -5.83 -26.97
CA LEU A 507 17.55 -6.85 -25.99
C LEU A 507 16.16 -6.60 -25.38
N TYR A 508 15.82 -5.35 -25.03
CA TYR A 508 14.48 -5.02 -24.51
C TYR A 508 13.38 -5.17 -25.57
N ILE A 509 13.65 -4.87 -26.85
CA ILE A 509 12.70 -5.16 -27.94
C ILE A 509 12.45 -6.68 -28.06
N TYR A 510 13.50 -7.50 -27.89
CA TYR A 510 13.36 -8.96 -27.84
C TYR A 510 12.62 -9.45 -26.56
N LEU A 511 12.83 -8.79 -25.42
CA LEU A 511 12.11 -9.06 -24.16
C LEU A 511 10.61 -8.77 -24.31
N LEU A 512 10.23 -7.64 -24.91
CA LEU A 512 8.83 -7.30 -25.24
C LEU A 512 8.20 -8.31 -26.22
N TYR A 513 8.96 -8.79 -27.20
CA TYR A 513 8.51 -9.89 -28.07
C TYR A 513 8.27 -11.19 -27.27
N LEU A 514 9.14 -11.53 -26.31
CA LEU A 514 8.93 -12.68 -25.42
C LEU A 514 7.71 -12.48 -24.51
N PHE A 515 7.45 -11.28 -24.00
CA PHE A 515 6.25 -10.96 -23.22
C PHE A 515 4.98 -11.16 -24.06
N PHE A 516 4.96 -10.65 -25.29
CA PHE A 516 3.84 -10.87 -26.22
C PHE A 516 3.63 -12.36 -26.52
N ARG A 517 4.70 -13.13 -26.73
CA ARG A 517 4.60 -14.59 -26.93
C ARG A 517 4.07 -15.31 -25.69
N MET A 518 4.54 -14.98 -24.49
CA MET A 518 4.03 -15.56 -23.24
C MET A 518 2.55 -15.23 -23.00
N ALA A 519 2.12 -14.01 -23.33
CA ALA A 519 0.70 -13.65 -23.32
C ALA A 519 -0.11 -14.47 -24.33
N GLN A 520 0.36 -14.58 -25.59
CA GLN A 520 -0.35 -15.26 -26.69
C GLN A 520 -0.64 -16.75 -26.42
N LEU A 521 0.17 -17.43 -25.57
CA LEU A 521 -0.04 -18.83 -25.20
C LEU A 521 -1.49 -19.09 -24.74
N ARG A 522 -2.04 -20.24 -25.16
CA ARG A 522 -3.41 -20.69 -24.82
C ARG A 522 -4.48 -19.62 -25.12
N ASN A 523 -4.44 -18.99 -26.30
CA ASN A 523 -5.41 -17.97 -26.74
C ASN A 523 -5.54 -16.81 -25.73
N PHE A 524 -4.42 -16.11 -25.47
CA PHE A 524 -4.30 -15.02 -24.50
C PHE A 524 -4.48 -15.38 -23.01
N LYS A 525 -4.86 -16.62 -22.67
CA LYS A 525 -4.88 -17.11 -21.26
C LYS A 525 -3.49 -17.10 -20.61
N GLY A 526 -2.41 -17.17 -21.41
CA GLY A 526 -1.02 -17.06 -20.94
C GLY A 526 -0.69 -15.75 -20.22
N THR A 527 -1.51 -14.70 -20.41
CA THR A 527 -1.37 -13.41 -19.72
C THR A 527 -1.37 -13.57 -18.19
N TYR A 528 -2.37 -14.25 -17.63
CA TYR A 528 -2.48 -14.47 -16.18
C TYR A 528 -1.74 -15.74 -15.71
N CYS A 529 -1.64 -16.78 -16.55
CA CYS A 529 -0.94 -18.01 -16.17
C CYS A 529 0.60 -17.89 -16.19
N TYR A 530 1.17 -17.02 -17.04
CA TYR A 530 2.63 -16.96 -17.26
C TYR A 530 3.20 -15.54 -17.22
N LEU A 531 2.59 -14.56 -17.90
CA LEU A 531 3.14 -13.20 -17.97
C LEU A 531 3.05 -12.47 -16.62
N VAL A 532 1.90 -12.49 -15.94
CA VAL A 532 1.74 -11.83 -14.62
C VAL A 532 2.69 -12.41 -13.55
N PRO A 533 2.85 -13.74 -13.43
CA PRO A 533 3.92 -14.33 -12.59
C PRO A 533 5.33 -13.94 -13.04
N TYR A 534 5.61 -13.84 -14.35
CA TYR A 534 6.91 -13.38 -14.83
C TYR A 534 7.17 -11.92 -14.45
N LEU A 535 6.16 -11.05 -14.51
CA LEU A 535 6.29 -9.64 -14.15
C LEU A 535 6.72 -9.44 -12.68
N VAL A 536 6.39 -10.37 -11.78
CA VAL A 536 6.93 -10.34 -10.40
C VAL A 536 8.45 -10.50 -10.40
N CYS A 537 8.97 -11.48 -11.15
CA CYS A 537 10.40 -11.69 -11.31
C CYS A 537 11.09 -10.49 -11.99
N PHE A 538 10.46 -9.93 -13.03
CA PHE A 538 10.93 -8.76 -13.77
C PHE A 538 11.10 -7.52 -12.87
N MET A 539 10.05 -7.12 -12.14
CA MET A 539 10.13 -5.94 -11.27
C MET A 539 11.16 -6.12 -10.14
N TRP A 540 11.40 -7.35 -9.66
CA TRP A 540 12.47 -7.63 -8.69
C TRP A 540 13.88 -7.52 -9.31
N CYS A 541 14.07 -7.97 -10.55
CA CYS A 541 15.37 -7.91 -11.23
C CYS A 541 15.74 -6.47 -11.61
N GLU A 542 14.81 -5.72 -12.21
CA GLU A 542 15.01 -4.30 -12.55
C GLU A 542 15.33 -3.46 -11.31
N LEU A 543 14.57 -3.65 -10.22
CA LEU A 543 14.85 -3.00 -8.94
C LEU A 543 16.21 -3.43 -8.38
N SER A 544 16.63 -4.68 -8.61
CA SER A 544 17.97 -5.14 -8.22
C SER A 544 19.08 -4.44 -9.00
N VAL A 545 18.94 -4.23 -10.32
CA VAL A 545 19.92 -3.50 -11.14
C VAL A 545 20.00 -2.04 -10.68
N VAL A 546 18.86 -1.39 -10.47
CA VAL A 546 18.75 -0.01 -9.99
C VAL A 546 19.41 0.18 -8.62
N ILE A 547 19.18 -0.71 -7.66
CA ILE A 547 19.79 -0.62 -6.33
C ILE A 547 21.28 -1.03 -6.36
N LEU A 548 21.69 -1.93 -7.26
CA LEU A 548 23.10 -2.30 -7.45
C LEU A 548 23.95 -1.13 -7.98
N LEU A 549 23.42 -0.30 -8.88
CA LEU A 549 24.09 0.92 -9.39
C LEU A 549 24.44 1.92 -8.26
N GLU A 550 23.62 1.96 -7.20
CA GLU A 550 23.81 2.81 -6.02
C GLU A 550 24.58 2.08 -4.89
N SER A 551 25.06 0.85 -5.12
CA SER A 551 25.73 0.02 -4.12
C SER A 551 27.25 0.04 -4.25
N THR A 552 27.96 -0.06 -3.11
CA THR A 552 29.42 -0.27 -3.13
C THR A 552 29.76 -1.75 -3.05
N GLY A 553 30.75 -2.22 -3.82
CA GLY A 553 31.13 -3.65 -3.84
C GLY A 553 31.57 -4.18 -2.46
N LEU A 554 32.23 -3.35 -1.64
CA LEU A 554 32.57 -3.71 -0.25
C LEU A 554 31.33 -3.77 0.64
N GLY A 555 30.33 -2.90 0.42
CA GLY A 555 29.01 -3.01 1.04
C GLY A 555 28.29 -4.30 0.66
N LEU A 556 28.33 -4.70 -0.61
CA LEU A 556 27.70 -5.93 -1.10
C LEU A 556 28.37 -7.20 -0.55
N LEU A 557 29.70 -7.20 -0.42
CA LEU A 557 30.45 -8.27 0.25
C LEU A 557 30.11 -8.35 1.75
N ARG A 558 30.01 -7.19 2.43
CA ARG A 558 29.59 -7.11 3.83
C ARG A 558 28.14 -7.59 4.02
N ALA A 559 27.24 -7.25 3.10
CA ALA A 559 25.84 -7.66 3.12
C ALA A 559 25.68 -9.18 2.91
N SER A 560 26.28 -9.73 1.85
CA SER A 560 26.22 -11.17 1.54
C SER A 560 26.83 -12.04 2.66
N ILE A 561 28.02 -11.70 3.15
CA ILE A 561 28.61 -12.37 4.33
C ILE A 561 27.72 -12.16 5.57
N GLY A 562 27.19 -10.94 5.75
CA GLY A 562 26.29 -10.58 6.85
C GLY A 562 25.04 -11.46 6.91
N TYR A 563 24.31 -11.60 5.81
CA TYR A 563 23.11 -12.46 5.73
C TYR A 563 23.44 -13.95 5.89
N CYS A 564 24.51 -14.44 5.25
CA CYS A 564 24.95 -15.83 5.42
C CYS A 564 25.31 -16.13 6.89
N LEU A 565 26.05 -15.23 7.56
CA LEU A 565 26.36 -15.38 8.99
C LEU A 565 25.13 -15.19 9.87
N PHE A 566 24.20 -14.29 9.55
CA PHE A 566 22.99 -14.01 10.32
C PHE A 566 22.11 -15.26 10.50
N LEU A 567 22.00 -16.11 9.48
CA LEU A 567 21.27 -17.39 9.57
C LEU A 567 21.82 -18.32 10.67
N PHE A 568 23.14 -18.34 10.88
CA PHE A 568 23.78 -19.14 11.93
C PHE A 568 23.95 -18.38 13.26
N ALA A 569 24.07 -17.05 13.19
CA ALA A 569 24.36 -16.18 14.34
C ALA A 569 23.11 -15.74 15.10
N LEU A 570 21.92 -15.69 14.49
CA LEU A 570 20.69 -15.23 15.15
C LEU A 570 20.40 -15.99 16.46
N PRO A 571 20.47 -17.34 16.53
CA PRO A 571 20.26 -18.06 17.80
C PRO A 571 21.30 -17.70 18.88
N ILE A 572 22.55 -17.50 18.48
CA ILE A 572 23.67 -17.14 19.36
C ILE A 572 23.52 -15.70 19.85
N LEU A 573 23.10 -14.79 18.98
CA LEU A 573 22.93 -13.36 19.25
C LEU A 573 21.70 -13.12 20.12
N VAL A 574 20.60 -13.85 19.93
CA VAL A 574 19.45 -13.84 20.86
C VAL A 574 19.85 -14.36 22.24
N ALA A 575 20.60 -15.47 22.33
CA ALA A 575 21.12 -15.96 23.60
C ALA A 575 22.10 -14.98 24.27
N GLY A 576 22.97 -14.33 23.49
CA GLY A 576 23.91 -13.31 23.95
C GLY A 576 23.20 -12.04 24.45
N LEU A 577 22.20 -11.53 23.73
CA LEU A 577 21.38 -10.40 24.18
C LEU A 577 20.55 -10.73 25.42
N ALA A 578 20.03 -11.96 25.53
CA ALA A 578 19.35 -12.41 26.76
C ALA A 578 20.32 -12.45 27.95
N LEU A 579 21.54 -12.99 27.77
CA LEU A 579 22.57 -13.01 28.81
C LEU A 579 23.02 -11.60 29.22
N VAL A 580 23.29 -10.72 28.25
CA VAL A 580 23.64 -9.31 28.51
C VAL A 580 22.47 -8.57 29.17
N GLY A 581 21.23 -8.83 28.78
CA GLY A 581 20.03 -8.30 29.42
C GLY A 581 19.90 -8.72 30.89
N VAL A 582 20.11 -10.00 31.19
CA VAL A 582 20.12 -10.52 32.58
C VAL A 582 21.27 -9.92 33.39
N LEU A 583 22.48 -9.82 32.83
CA LEU A 583 23.65 -9.23 33.51
C LEU A 583 23.47 -7.72 33.76
N GLN A 584 22.88 -6.99 32.81
CA GLN A 584 22.62 -5.56 32.94
C GLN A 584 21.46 -5.29 33.89
N PHE A 585 20.42 -6.14 33.89
CA PHE A 585 19.34 -6.11 34.88
C PHE A 585 19.87 -6.40 36.29
N ALA A 586 20.76 -7.39 36.46
CA ALA A 586 21.40 -7.69 37.73
C ALA A 586 22.30 -6.53 38.21
N ARG A 587 23.10 -5.91 37.33
CA ARG A 587 23.88 -4.71 37.65
C ARG A 587 23.00 -3.53 38.05
N TRP A 588 21.90 -3.30 37.33
CA TRP A 588 20.92 -2.26 37.65
C TRP A 588 20.25 -2.51 39.01
N PHE A 589 19.87 -3.75 39.29
CA PHE A 589 19.28 -4.18 40.57
C PHE A 589 20.23 -3.99 41.75
N VAL A 590 21.51 -4.37 41.61
CA VAL A 590 22.55 -4.15 42.62
C VAL A 590 22.90 -2.67 42.79
N SER A 591 22.69 -1.84 41.76
CA SER A 591 22.92 -0.39 41.78
C SER A 591 21.75 0.43 42.39
N LEU A 592 20.68 -0.21 42.86
CA LEU A 592 19.50 0.47 43.41
C LEU A 592 19.52 0.53 44.94
N GLU A 593 19.64 1.75 45.46
CA GLU A 593 19.39 2.05 46.87
C GLU A 593 17.95 1.69 47.27
N LEU A 594 17.77 1.14 48.48
CA LEU A 594 16.48 0.63 48.99
C LEU A 594 15.33 1.63 48.88
N THR A 595 15.61 2.92 48.99
CA THR A 595 14.63 4.02 48.82
C THR A 595 14.00 4.05 47.43
N LYS A 596 14.78 3.76 46.37
CA LYS A 596 14.30 3.72 44.98
C LYS A 596 13.46 2.47 44.74
N ILE A 597 13.82 1.33 45.36
CA ILE A 597 13.02 0.09 45.34
C ILE A 597 11.67 0.31 46.03
N ALA A 598 11.65 1.01 47.18
CA ALA A 598 10.40 1.34 47.86
C ALA A 598 9.48 2.23 47.00
N VAL A 599 10.03 3.24 46.32
CA VAL A 599 9.25 4.11 45.41
C VAL A 599 8.75 3.37 44.17
N THR A 600 9.56 2.53 43.52
CA THR A 600 9.08 1.73 42.38
C THR A 600 8.07 0.67 42.81
N MET A 601 8.23 0.05 43.98
CA MET A 601 7.23 -0.86 44.53
C MET A 601 5.92 -0.13 44.91
N ALA A 602 5.97 1.10 45.40
CA ALA A 602 4.76 1.91 45.63
C ALA A 602 4.06 2.24 44.30
N VAL A 603 4.80 2.73 43.30
CA VAL A 603 4.25 3.08 41.97
C VAL A 603 3.73 1.84 41.22
N CYS A 604 4.36 0.68 41.36
CA CYS A 604 3.92 -0.58 40.75
C CYS A 604 2.81 -1.30 41.54
N SER A 605 2.67 -1.07 42.85
CA SER A 605 1.59 -1.67 43.65
C SER A 605 0.25 -0.92 43.50
N VAL A 606 0.26 0.38 43.17
CA VAL A 606 -0.98 1.12 42.85
C VAL A 606 -1.79 0.46 41.72
N PRO A 607 -1.21 0.11 40.55
CA PRO A 607 -1.88 -0.70 39.52
C PRO A 607 -2.36 -2.08 40.02
N LEU A 608 -1.63 -2.73 40.92
CA LEU A 608 -1.97 -4.07 41.42
C LEU A 608 -3.13 -4.05 42.43
N LEU A 609 -3.20 -3.02 43.28
CA LEU A 609 -4.31 -2.79 44.20
C LEU A 609 -5.60 -2.42 43.45
N LEU A 610 -5.50 -1.53 42.45
CA LEU A 610 -6.61 -1.23 41.54
C LEU A 610 -7.10 -2.49 40.80
N ARG A 611 -6.16 -3.32 40.32
CA ARG A 611 -6.44 -4.60 39.65
C ARG A 611 -7.16 -5.62 40.55
N TRP A 612 -6.92 -5.63 41.85
CA TRP A 612 -7.57 -6.57 42.77
C TRP A 612 -9.07 -6.27 42.94
N TRP A 613 -9.46 -5.00 42.83
CA TRP A 613 -10.84 -4.56 43.05
C TRP A 613 -11.80 -4.90 41.88
N THR A 614 -11.32 -4.88 40.62
CA THR A 614 -12.20 -4.94 39.43
C THR A 614 -12.11 -6.26 38.65
N LYS A 615 -13.02 -7.20 38.92
CA LYS A 615 -13.14 -8.49 38.22
C LYS A 615 -13.89 -8.39 36.87
N ALA A 616 -13.22 -7.95 35.79
CA ALA A 616 -13.72 -8.10 34.42
C ALA A 616 -12.57 -8.13 33.40
N SER A 617 -12.77 -8.73 32.22
CA SER A 617 -11.77 -8.87 31.15
C SER A 617 -12.32 -8.47 29.78
N PHE A 618 -11.42 -8.14 28.85
CA PHE A 618 -11.76 -7.83 27.44
C PHE A 618 -10.65 -8.35 26.52
N SER A 619 -11.00 -8.76 25.29
CA SER A 619 -10.12 -9.55 24.42
C SER A 619 -9.57 -8.77 23.23
N VAL A 620 -8.32 -8.27 23.37
CA VAL A 620 -7.54 -7.68 22.26
C VAL A 620 -7.34 -8.68 21.10
N VAL A 621 -7.32 -9.99 21.41
CA VAL A 621 -7.24 -11.08 20.42
C VAL A 621 -8.40 -11.03 19.42
N GLY A 622 -9.58 -10.55 19.80
CA GLY A 622 -10.70 -10.35 18.88
C GLY A 622 -10.43 -9.29 17.80
N MET A 623 -9.86 -8.14 18.21
CA MET A 623 -9.49 -7.07 17.29
C MET A 623 -8.32 -7.49 16.40
N VAL A 624 -7.32 -8.20 16.94
CA VAL A 624 -6.19 -8.73 16.14
C VAL A 624 -6.65 -9.82 15.17
N LYS A 625 -7.55 -10.74 15.57
CA LYS A 625 -8.16 -11.72 14.65
C LYS A 625 -8.92 -11.04 13.50
N SER A 626 -9.57 -9.91 13.75
CA SER A 626 -10.19 -9.08 12.71
C SER A 626 -9.14 -8.45 11.78
N LEU A 627 -8.08 -7.86 12.34
CA LEU A 627 -6.97 -7.29 11.57
C LEU A 627 -6.19 -8.31 10.73
N THR A 628 -6.10 -9.58 11.15
CA THR A 628 -5.50 -10.66 10.36
C THR A 628 -6.45 -11.25 9.31
N ARG A 629 -7.76 -11.02 9.45
CA ARG A 629 -8.77 -11.43 8.44
C ARG A 629 -8.86 -10.44 7.28
N SER A 630 -8.45 -9.19 7.49
CA SER A 630 -8.00 -8.31 6.41
C SER A 630 -6.54 -8.62 6.08
N SER A 631 -6.18 -8.56 4.80
CA SER A 631 -4.77 -8.67 4.41
C SER A 631 -4.03 -7.42 4.90
N MET A 632 -3.04 -7.55 5.81
CA MET A 632 -2.29 -6.40 6.37
C MET A 632 -1.71 -5.48 5.29
N VAL A 633 -1.35 -6.05 4.13
CA VAL A 633 -0.95 -5.35 2.89
C VAL A 633 -1.99 -4.29 2.48
N LYS A 634 -3.29 -4.59 2.51
CA LYS A 634 -4.36 -3.63 2.20
C LYS A 634 -4.33 -2.44 3.15
N LEU A 635 -4.10 -2.68 4.44
CA LEU A 635 -4.00 -1.60 5.43
C LEU A 635 -2.77 -0.72 5.14
N ILE A 636 -1.61 -1.33 4.87
CA ILE A 636 -0.38 -0.59 4.50
C ILE A 636 -0.63 0.26 3.25
N LEU A 637 -1.20 -0.31 2.19
CA LEU A 637 -1.47 0.40 0.93
C LEU A 637 -2.53 1.50 1.06
N VAL A 638 -3.56 1.32 1.90
CA VAL A 638 -4.54 2.38 2.22
C VAL A 638 -3.90 3.51 3.04
N TRP A 639 -3.02 3.21 3.98
CA TRP A 639 -2.25 4.24 4.69
C TRP A 639 -1.26 4.96 3.77
N LEU A 640 -0.59 4.25 2.86
CA LEU A 640 0.31 4.85 1.87
C LEU A 640 -0.42 5.80 0.91
N THR A 641 -1.56 5.39 0.33
CA THR A 641 -2.37 6.29 -0.52
C THR A 641 -2.86 7.51 0.26
N ALA A 642 -3.34 7.33 1.50
CA ALA A 642 -3.78 8.43 2.34
C ALA A 642 -2.64 9.41 2.70
N ILE A 643 -1.44 8.91 3.02
CA ILE A 643 -0.26 9.73 3.29
C ILE A 643 0.14 10.50 2.03
N VAL A 644 0.25 9.84 0.86
CA VAL A 644 0.62 10.52 -0.40
C VAL A 644 -0.39 11.60 -0.78
N LEU A 645 -1.70 11.34 -0.64
CA LEU A 645 -2.75 12.34 -0.90
C LEU A 645 -2.71 13.52 0.08
N PHE A 646 -2.48 13.26 1.38
CA PHE A 646 -2.30 14.31 2.38
C PHE A 646 -1.07 15.16 2.08
N CYS A 647 0.06 14.54 1.72
CA CYS A 647 1.30 15.24 1.40
C CYS A 647 1.18 16.04 0.10
N TRP A 648 0.50 15.51 -0.93
CA TRP A 648 0.18 16.26 -2.15
C TRP A 648 -0.66 17.52 -1.83
N PHE A 649 -1.71 17.39 -1.03
CA PHE A 649 -2.54 18.54 -0.62
C PHE A 649 -1.75 19.53 0.24
N TYR A 650 -0.92 19.06 1.17
CA TYR A 650 -0.07 19.92 2.01
C TYR A 650 0.97 20.67 1.19
N VAL A 651 1.72 19.98 0.32
CA VAL A 651 2.73 20.60 -0.56
C VAL A 651 2.05 21.65 -1.46
N TYR A 652 0.97 21.31 -2.15
CA TYR A 652 0.19 22.23 -2.99
C TYR A 652 -0.37 23.45 -2.22
N ARG A 653 -0.65 23.32 -0.92
CA ARG A 653 -1.05 24.43 -0.04
C ARG A 653 0.12 25.23 0.54
N SER A 654 1.32 24.64 0.59
CA SER A 654 2.54 25.24 1.12
C SER A 654 3.41 25.93 0.05
N GLU A 655 3.21 25.61 -1.23
CA GLU A 655 3.84 26.33 -2.34
C GLU A 655 3.41 27.81 -2.33
N GLY A 656 4.36 28.68 -1.97
CA GLY A 656 4.22 30.13 -2.12
C GLY A 656 4.22 30.58 -3.59
N MET A 657 4.17 31.89 -3.78
CA MET A 657 4.18 32.52 -5.12
C MET A 657 5.36 32.04 -5.97
N LYS A 658 5.10 31.72 -7.25
CA LYS A 658 6.13 31.27 -8.20
C LYS A 658 7.18 32.38 -8.36
N VAL A 659 8.46 32.04 -8.15
CA VAL A 659 9.56 33.00 -8.24
C VAL A 659 10.01 33.16 -9.68
N TYR A 660 9.85 34.36 -10.26
CA TYR A 660 10.26 34.65 -11.63
C TYR A 660 11.68 35.22 -11.66
N ASN A 661 12.65 34.41 -12.08
CA ASN A 661 14.00 34.88 -12.45
C ASN A 661 13.86 35.85 -13.63
N SER A 662 14.14 37.14 -13.39
CA SER A 662 13.75 38.24 -14.28
C SER A 662 14.94 39.12 -14.64
N THR A 663 14.91 39.74 -15.81
CA THR A 663 15.86 40.78 -16.23
C THR A 663 15.57 42.16 -15.62
N LEU A 664 14.55 42.27 -14.77
CA LEU A 664 14.12 43.51 -14.11
C LEU A 664 15.21 43.99 -13.13
N THR A 665 15.81 45.14 -13.44
CA THR A 665 16.74 45.81 -12.55
C THR A 665 16.01 46.65 -11.50
N TRP A 666 16.65 46.87 -10.35
CA TRP A 666 16.12 47.72 -9.29
C TRP A 666 15.89 49.18 -9.73
N GLN A 667 16.69 49.69 -10.68
CA GLN A 667 16.47 51.04 -11.23
C GLN A 667 15.18 51.13 -12.06
N GLN A 668 14.85 50.10 -12.84
CA GLN A 668 13.59 50.02 -13.58
C GLN A 668 12.40 49.90 -12.63
N TYR A 669 12.47 49.03 -11.61
CA TYR A 669 11.45 48.94 -10.57
C TYR A 669 11.26 50.28 -9.83
N GLY A 670 12.35 50.93 -9.41
CA GLY A 670 12.32 52.22 -8.72
C GLY A 670 11.76 53.36 -9.58
N ALA A 671 11.87 53.29 -10.91
CA ALA A 671 11.26 54.24 -11.82
C ALA A 671 9.73 54.05 -11.92
N LEU A 672 9.23 52.83 -12.11
CA LEU A 672 7.80 52.54 -12.26
C LEU A 672 7.02 52.53 -10.93
N CYS A 673 7.67 52.16 -9.83
CA CYS A 673 7.00 51.87 -8.55
C CYS A 673 7.48 52.75 -7.38
N GLY A 674 8.52 53.57 -7.58
CA GLY A 674 9.08 54.43 -6.53
C GLY A 674 8.46 55.83 -6.41
N PRO A 675 9.06 56.72 -5.61
CA PRO A 675 8.51 58.05 -5.27
C PRO A 675 8.26 59.03 -6.41
N ARG A 676 8.71 58.73 -7.65
CA ARG A 676 8.37 59.51 -8.85
C ARG A 676 6.97 59.17 -9.34
N ALA A 677 6.67 57.87 -9.48
CA ALA A 677 5.37 57.37 -9.91
C ALA A 677 4.21 57.80 -9.00
N TRP A 678 4.43 57.98 -7.68
CA TRP A 678 3.42 58.51 -6.75
C TRP A 678 3.14 60.01 -6.87
N LYS A 679 3.99 60.76 -7.59
CA LYS A 679 3.80 62.19 -7.88
C LYS A 679 3.11 62.38 -9.23
N GLU A 680 3.40 61.50 -10.19
CA GLU A 680 2.79 61.47 -11.52
C GLU A 680 1.41 60.76 -11.53
N THR A 681 1.20 59.81 -10.62
CA THR A 681 -0.05 59.04 -10.48
C THR A 681 -0.43 58.86 -9.00
N ASN A 682 -1.72 58.65 -8.71
CA ASN A 682 -2.16 58.31 -7.36
C ASN A 682 -1.49 56.99 -6.90
N MET A 683 -0.86 57.02 -5.74
CA MET A 683 -0.22 55.89 -5.05
C MET A 683 -1.02 54.57 -5.10
N ALA A 684 -2.35 54.61 -4.95
CA ALA A 684 -3.19 53.41 -5.04
C ALA A 684 -3.21 52.80 -6.45
N ARG A 685 -3.18 53.63 -7.50
CA ARG A 685 -3.05 53.19 -8.90
C ARG A 685 -1.64 52.67 -9.19
N THR A 686 -0.61 53.28 -8.60
CA THR A 686 0.77 52.75 -8.66
C THR A 686 0.84 51.36 -8.02
N GLN A 687 0.23 51.14 -6.86
CA GLN A 687 0.22 49.83 -6.19
C GLN A 687 -0.45 48.74 -7.04
N ILE A 688 -1.60 49.03 -7.65
CA ILE A 688 -2.29 48.09 -8.55
C ILE A 688 -1.41 47.76 -9.77
N LEU A 689 -0.78 48.76 -10.39
CA LEU A 689 0.14 48.51 -11.52
C LEU A 689 1.36 47.68 -11.08
N CYS A 690 1.92 47.96 -9.91
CA CYS A 690 3.12 47.30 -9.40
C CYS A 690 2.86 45.89 -8.82
N SER A 691 1.62 45.52 -8.47
CA SER A 691 1.29 44.14 -8.11
C SER A 691 1.47 43.14 -9.28
N HIS A 692 1.51 43.61 -10.52
CA HIS A 692 1.90 42.77 -11.67
C HIS A 692 3.39 42.35 -11.65
N LEU A 693 4.21 42.93 -10.76
CA LEU A 693 5.61 42.55 -10.56
C LEU A 693 5.82 41.68 -9.31
N GLU A 694 4.75 41.19 -8.67
CA GLU A 694 4.86 40.29 -7.52
C GLU A 694 5.43 38.91 -7.90
N GLY A 695 6.31 38.37 -7.05
CA GLY A 695 7.07 37.14 -7.31
C GLY A 695 8.31 37.32 -8.19
N HIS A 696 8.55 38.50 -8.78
CA HIS A 696 9.77 38.76 -9.53
C HIS A 696 10.98 38.91 -8.58
N ARG A 697 12.09 38.25 -8.92
CA ARG A 697 13.37 38.38 -8.22
C ARG A 697 14.19 39.53 -8.81
N VAL A 698 14.73 40.39 -7.95
CA VAL A 698 15.58 41.54 -8.30
C VAL A 698 16.86 41.54 -7.46
N THR A 699 18.01 41.81 -8.07
CA THR A 699 19.30 42.02 -7.40
C THR A 699 19.69 43.50 -7.42
N TRP A 700 20.31 43.97 -6.33
CA TRP A 700 20.75 45.36 -6.18
C TRP A 700 21.82 45.49 -5.08
N THR A 701 22.61 46.56 -5.13
CA THR A 701 23.59 46.88 -4.09
C THR A 701 23.07 47.97 -3.16
N GLY A 702 23.45 47.93 -1.88
CA GLY A 702 23.04 48.89 -0.87
C GLY A 702 24.05 49.00 0.28
N ARG A 703 23.95 50.09 1.05
CA ARG A 703 24.71 50.29 2.30
C ARG A 703 23.87 49.83 3.49
N PHE A 704 24.38 48.87 4.25
CA PHE A 704 23.74 48.41 5.48
C PHE A 704 23.69 49.55 6.51
N LYS A 705 22.50 49.94 7.00
CA LYS A 705 22.38 50.88 8.12
C LYS A 705 22.35 50.11 9.45
N TYR A 706 21.33 49.28 9.66
CA TYR A 706 21.20 48.43 10.85
C TYR A 706 20.30 47.21 10.58
N VAL A 707 20.32 46.26 11.50
CA VAL A 707 19.37 45.15 11.58
C VAL A 707 18.67 45.17 12.94
N ARG A 708 17.38 44.83 12.96
CA ARG A 708 16.60 44.59 14.19
C ARG A 708 15.91 43.23 14.14
N VAL A 709 15.64 42.64 15.29
CA VAL A 709 14.70 41.52 15.39
C VAL A 709 13.28 42.09 15.40
N THR A 710 12.37 41.51 14.61
CA THR A 710 10.95 41.89 14.59
C THR A 710 10.05 40.91 15.34
N ASP A 711 10.43 39.64 15.32
CA ASP A 711 9.63 38.54 15.84
C ASP A 711 10.57 37.36 16.20
N ILE A 712 10.21 36.63 17.24
CA ILE A 712 10.96 35.49 17.78
C ILE A 712 9.97 34.35 17.99
N ASP A 713 10.05 33.35 17.12
CA ASP A 713 9.15 32.21 17.10
C ASP A 713 9.83 31.02 17.80
N ASN A 714 9.29 30.58 18.95
CA ASN A 714 9.77 29.43 19.69
C ASN A 714 8.58 28.54 20.09
N SER A 715 8.27 27.57 19.24
CA SER A 715 7.19 26.59 19.44
C SER A 715 7.44 25.70 20.66
N ALA A 716 8.70 25.39 20.97
CA ALA A 716 9.08 24.56 22.11
C ALA A 716 8.87 25.29 23.45
N GLU A 717 9.22 26.58 23.54
CA GLU A 717 8.91 27.41 24.71
C GLU A 717 7.41 27.58 24.89
N SER A 718 6.68 27.85 23.80
CA SER A 718 5.21 27.94 23.78
C SER A 718 4.54 26.64 24.25
N ALA A 719 5.09 25.49 23.86
CA ALA A 719 4.64 24.17 24.30
C ALA A 719 4.82 23.97 25.82
N ILE A 720 6.01 24.29 26.33
CA ILE A 720 6.36 24.08 27.73
C ILE A 720 5.66 25.11 28.63
N ASN A 721 5.27 26.27 28.10
CA ASN A 721 4.41 27.25 28.78
C ASN A 721 2.96 26.77 28.96
N MET A 722 2.50 25.75 28.22
CA MET A 722 1.17 25.13 28.41
C MET A 722 1.17 24.06 29.52
N LEU A 723 2.34 23.65 30.03
CA LEU A 723 2.47 22.60 31.05
C LEU A 723 2.45 23.20 32.47
N PRO A 724 1.96 22.46 33.49
CA PRO A 724 2.06 22.87 34.88
C PRO A 724 3.51 23.16 35.29
N PHE A 725 3.75 24.27 36.01
CA PHE A 725 5.08 24.83 36.29
C PHE A 725 6.19 23.81 36.62
N PHE A 726 5.91 22.84 37.50
CA PHE A 726 6.87 21.79 37.88
C PHE A 726 7.32 20.91 36.70
N ILE A 727 6.37 20.45 35.87
CA ILE A 727 6.65 19.68 34.66
C ILE A 727 7.32 20.59 33.61
N GLY A 728 6.84 21.84 33.53
CA GLY A 728 7.39 22.85 32.63
C GLY A 728 8.89 23.09 32.87
N ASP A 729 9.29 23.39 34.10
CA ASP A 729 10.69 23.69 34.43
C ASP A 729 11.61 22.48 34.33
N TRP A 730 11.11 21.29 34.65
CA TRP A 730 11.83 20.04 34.36
C TRP A 730 12.08 19.88 32.85
N MET A 731 11.08 20.11 32.01
CA MET A 731 11.23 20.08 30.54
C MET A 731 12.16 21.18 30.01
N ARG A 732 12.11 22.41 30.58
CA ARG A 732 13.05 23.50 30.23
C ARG A 732 14.50 23.14 30.51
N CYS A 733 14.78 22.40 31.59
CA CYS A 733 16.14 21.93 31.90
C CYS A 733 16.54 20.65 31.18
N LEU A 734 15.60 19.81 30.74
CA LEU A 734 15.88 18.57 30.01
C LEU A 734 16.21 18.81 28.53
N TYR A 735 15.51 19.74 27.88
CA TYR A 735 15.68 20.04 26.45
C TYR A 735 16.34 21.39 26.16
N GLY A 736 16.39 22.29 27.16
CA GLY A 736 17.08 23.57 27.07
C GLY A 736 18.50 23.52 27.63
N GLU A 737 19.02 24.69 27.95
CA GLU A 737 20.37 24.91 28.48
C GLU A 737 20.26 25.68 29.80
N ALA A 738 21.08 25.32 30.80
CA ALA A 738 21.11 26.03 32.07
C ALA A 738 21.85 27.36 31.91
N TYR A 739 21.31 28.45 32.46
CA TYR A 739 22.04 29.73 32.47
C TYR A 739 23.40 29.56 33.19
N PRO A 740 24.50 30.21 32.73
CA PRO A 740 25.82 30.07 33.31
C PRO A 740 25.91 30.52 34.79
N THR A 741 27.06 30.31 35.43
CA THR A 741 27.31 30.78 36.81
C THR A 741 28.25 31.98 36.81
N CYS A 742 27.91 33.02 37.56
CA CYS A 742 28.61 34.30 37.52
C CYS A 742 29.92 34.15 38.28
N ARG A 743 31.01 33.92 37.54
CA ARG A 743 32.37 33.87 38.08
C ARG A 743 33.12 35.15 37.68
N PRO A 744 33.72 35.91 38.62
CA PRO A 744 34.50 37.08 38.28
C PRO A 744 35.85 36.66 37.67
N GLY A 745 35.98 36.80 36.35
CA GLY A 745 37.25 36.65 35.62
C GLY A 745 37.13 35.88 34.30
N ASN A 746 37.68 36.47 33.23
CA ASN A 746 37.99 35.88 31.92
C ASN A 746 36.96 34.90 31.32
N THR A 747 35.67 35.21 31.45
CA THR A 747 34.60 34.60 30.63
C THR A 747 34.39 35.41 29.34
N SER A 748 33.71 34.83 28.35
CA SER A 748 33.32 35.60 27.16
C SER A 748 32.21 36.61 27.52
N THR A 749 32.15 37.73 26.81
CA THR A 749 31.17 38.80 27.08
C THR A 749 29.73 38.30 27.07
N ALA A 750 29.41 37.35 26.17
CA ALA A 750 28.09 36.73 26.08
C ALA A 750 27.75 35.86 27.30
N GLU A 751 28.72 35.16 27.91
CA GLU A 751 28.49 34.37 29.12
C GLU A 751 28.23 35.26 30.34
N GLU A 752 28.91 36.40 30.44
CA GLU A 752 28.68 37.38 31.51
C GLU A 752 27.29 38.02 31.37
N GLU A 753 26.90 38.43 30.16
CA GLU A 753 25.55 38.94 29.86
C GLU A 753 24.47 37.90 30.16
N LEU A 754 24.65 36.65 29.73
CA LEU A 754 23.72 35.54 30.04
C LEU A 754 23.62 35.28 31.55
N CYS A 755 24.70 35.44 32.33
CA CYS A 755 24.61 35.30 33.78
C CYS A 755 23.95 36.51 34.45
N ARG A 756 24.17 37.73 33.97
CA ARG A 756 23.42 38.91 34.44
C ARG A 756 21.92 38.75 34.17
N LEU A 757 21.54 38.18 33.03
CA LEU A 757 20.15 37.81 32.72
C LEU A 757 19.58 36.74 33.66
N LYS A 758 20.39 35.78 34.13
CA LYS A 758 19.98 34.75 35.11
C LYS A 758 19.43 35.34 36.41
N LEU A 759 19.96 36.47 36.85
CA LEU A 759 19.50 37.18 38.07
C LEU A 759 18.10 37.81 37.90
N LEU A 760 17.64 37.98 36.66
CA LEU A 760 16.33 38.53 36.29
C LEU A 760 15.36 37.44 35.77
N ALA A 761 15.88 36.26 35.41
CA ALA A 761 15.10 35.15 34.89
C ALA A 761 14.38 34.40 36.00
N LYS A 762 13.09 34.08 35.79
CA LYS A 762 12.27 33.30 36.73
C LYS A 762 12.58 31.79 36.75
N HIS A 763 13.38 31.31 35.79
CA HIS A 763 13.63 29.89 35.57
C HIS A 763 15.15 29.62 35.44
N PRO A 764 15.68 28.51 35.99
CA PRO A 764 17.12 28.23 36.01
C PRO A 764 17.70 27.81 34.64
N CYS A 765 16.84 27.42 33.69
CA CYS A 765 17.19 26.95 32.36
C CYS A 765 16.34 27.65 31.29
N HIS A 766 16.87 27.76 30.07
CA HIS A 766 16.23 28.41 28.93
C HIS A 766 16.20 27.50 27.70
N ILE A 767 15.15 27.59 26.87
CA ILE A 767 15.04 26.82 25.61
C ILE A 767 15.26 27.68 24.35
N LYS A 768 15.99 28.81 24.51
CA LYS A 768 16.28 29.80 23.46
C LYS A 768 17.14 29.28 22.29
N LYS A 769 17.71 28.08 22.43
CA LYS A 769 18.34 27.32 21.33
C LYS A 769 17.39 27.06 20.15
N PHE A 770 16.08 27.00 20.42
CA PHE A 770 15.03 26.75 19.43
C PHE A 770 14.37 28.04 18.90
N ASP A 771 14.86 29.22 19.28
CA ASP A 771 14.36 30.50 18.75
C ASP A 771 14.61 30.63 17.24
N ARG A 772 13.54 30.92 16.50
CA ARG A 772 13.61 31.36 15.10
C ARG A 772 13.38 32.86 15.01
N TYR A 773 14.43 33.58 14.62
CA TYR A 773 14.42 35.04 14.53
C TYR A 773 13.94 35.48 13.15
N LYS A 774 13.03 36.46 13.09
CA LYS A 774 12.66 37.17 11.85
C LYS A 774 13.31 38.55 11.92
N PHE A 775 14.32 38.77 11.09
CA PHE A 775 15.08 40.01 11.06
C PHE A 775 14.44 41.03 10.12
N GLU A 776 14.57 42.29 10.45
CA GLU A 776 14.30 43.41 9.56
C GLU A 776 15.57 44.25 9.41
N ILE A 777 16.01 44.43 8.17
CA ILE A 777 17.24 45.10 7.80
C ILE A 777 16.87 46.42 7.14
N THR A 778 17.45 47.52 7.62
CA THR A 778 17.30 48.84 7.00
C THR A 778 18.53 49.12 6.16
N VAL A 779 18.30 49.39 4.87
CA VAL A 779 19.35 49.53 3.85
C VAL A 779 19.22 50.89 3.18
N GLY A 780 20.29 51.68 3.23
CA GLY A 780 20.40 52.91 2.46
C GLY A 780 20.78 52.62 1.01
N MET A 781 20.12 53.29 0.07
CA MET A 781 20.49 53.22 -1.35
C MET A 781 21.94 53.68 -1.58
N PRO A 782 22.68 53.07 -2.53
CA PRO A 782 23.98 53.56 -2.92
C PRO A 782 23.80 54.85 -3.73
N PHE A 783 24.71 55.81 -3.56
CA PHE A 783 24.72 57.01 -4.38
C PHE A 783 24.93 56.65 -5.85
N SER A 784 23.90 56.81 -6.67
CA SER A 784 24.08 56.92 -8.12
C SER A 784 24.93 58.15 -8.38
N SER A 785 26.11 57.98 -8.98
CA SER A 785 27.03 59.08 -9.30
C SER A 785 26.51 59.92 -10.46
N GLY A 786 25.46 60.69 -10.20
CA GLY A 786 25.10 61.84 -11.02
C GLY A 786 26.24 62.85 -10.96
N THR A 787 26.69 63.30 -12.13
CA THR A 787 27.61 64.43 -12.24
C THR A 787 26.89 65.71 -11.83
N ASP A 788 27.00 66.09 -10.56
CA ASP A 788 27.31 67.47 -10.17
C ASP A 788 27.78 67.56 -8.71
N GLY A 789 28.77 68.42 -8.46
CA GLY A 789 29.64 68.37 -7.28
C GLY A 789 29.07 68.91 -5.96
N SER A 790 27.75 68.98 -5.78
CA SER A 790 27.16 69.50 -4.53
C SER A 790 27.05 68.42 -3.45
N ARG A 791 27.94 68.44 -2.46
CA ARG A 791 27.82 67.68 -1.20
C ARG A 791 26.70 68.26 -0.31
N SER A 792 25.45 68.10 -0.73
CA SER A 792 24.27 68.39 0.08
C SER A 792 24.07 67.32 1.16
N ARG A 793 23.55 67.72 2.33
CA ARG A 793 23.43 66.86 3.52
C ARG A 793 22.21 65.93 3.44
N GLU A 794 22.23 65.00 2.48
CA GLU A 794 21.16 64.02 2.22
C GLU A 794 21.38 62.62 2.83
N GLU A 795 22.49 62.37 3.55
CA GLU A 795 22.85 61.02 4.05
C GLU A 795 21.82 60.40 5.04
N ASP A 796 20.98 61.23 5.68
CA ASP A 796 20.01 60.83 6.71
C ASP A 796 18.53 61.06 6.32
N ASP A 797 18.19 61.18 5.02
CA ASP A 797 16.76 61.16 4.62
C ASP A 797 16.19 59.74 4.73
N VAL A 798 15.69 59.41 5.92
CA VAL A 798 15.05 58.12 6.26
C VAL A 798 13.92 57.75 5.29
N THR A 799 13.29 58.72 4.60
CA THR A 799 12.23 58.42 3.63
C THR A 799 12.72 57.76 2.33
N LYS A 800 14.05 57.62 2.16
CA LYS A 800 14.71 56.91 1.05
C LYS A 800 15.22 55.52 1.45
N ASP A 801 15.09 55.11 2.71
CA ASP A 801 15.59 53.81 3.19
C ASP A 801 14.67 52.64 2.81
N ILE A 802 15.27 51.50 2.48
CA ILE A 802 14.57 50.26 2.10
C ILE A 802 14.56 49.28 3.27
N VAL A 803 13.42 48.61 3.47
CA VAL A 803 13.19 47.67 4.56
C VAL A 803 13.11 46.25 4.00
N LEU A 804 13.97 45.35 4.49
CA LEU A 804 14.05 43.95 4.07
C LEU A 804 13.74 43.02 5.24
N ARG A 805 12.86 42.02 5.03
CA ARG A 805 12.66 40.92 5.97
C ARG A 805 13.57 39.75 5.61
N ALA A 806 14.23 39.18 6.61
CA ALA A 806 15.14 38.05 6.46
C ALA A 806 14.84 36.94 7.48
N SER A 807 14.97 35.69 7.05
CA SER A 807 14.78 34.50 7.88
C SER A 807 15.95 34.28 8.85
N SER A 808 15.76 33.36 9.80
CA SER A 808 16.76 33.04 10.82
C SER A 808 18.05 32.41 10.27
N GLU A 809 18.03 31.92 9.02
CA GLU A 809 19.21 31.39 8.31
C GLU A 809 20.32 32.45 8.18
N PHE A 810 19.94 33.72 8.00
CA PHE A 810 20.88 34.84 7.85
C PHE A 810 21.46 35.33 9.19
N LYS A 811 21.10 34.74 10.34
CA LYS A 811 21.50 35.22 11.69
C LYS A 811 23.01 35.44 11.84
N SER A 812 23.84 34.49 11.41
CA SER A 812 25.31 34.57 11.51
C SER A 812 25.89 35.73 10.69
N VAL A 813 25.38 35.93 9.47
CA VAL A 813 25.77 37.04 8.61
C VAL A 813 25.32 38.36 9.23
N LEU A 814 24.03 38.53 9.49
CA LEU A 814 23.44 39.82 9.88
C LEU A 814 24.00 40.36 11.21
N LEU A 815 24.35 39.49 12.16
CA LEU A 815 24.97 39.88 13.43
C LEU A 815 26.47 40.23 13.32
N SER A 816 27.12 39.95 12.18
CA SER A 816 28.53 40.30 11.92
C SER A 816 28.72 41.50 10.98
N LEU A 817 27.64 42.00 10.37
CA LEU A 817 27.67 43.19 9.51
C LEU A 817 27.90 44.47 10.32
N ARG A 818 28.64 45.42 9.75
CA ARG A 818 28.84 46.76 10.30
C ARG A 818 28.08 47.81 9.50
N GLN A 819 27.65 48.87 10.17
CA GLN A 819 27.04 50.03 9.52
C GLN A 819 27.99 50.60 8.44
N GLY A 820 27.42 50.92 7.28
CA GLY A 820 28.16 51.42 6.11
C GLY A 820 28.73 50.35 5.18
N SER A 821 28.72 49.05 5.54
CA SER A 821 29.16 47.97 4.64
C SER A 821 28.36 47.95 3.33
N LEU A 822 29.06 47.80 2.20
CA LEU A 822 28.47 47.68 0.88
C LEU A 822 28.17 46.21 0.56
N ILE A 823 26.90 45.93 0.25
CA ILE A 823 26.35 44.58 0.14
C ILE A 823 25.47 44.49 -1.11
N GLU A 824 25.54 43.36 -1.80
CA GLU A 824 24.56 42.96 -2.80
C GLU A 824 23.45 42.14 -2.13
N PHE A 825 22.20 42.59 -2.32
CA PHE A 825 20.98 41.94 -1.86
C PHE A 825 20.23 41.35 -3.07
N SER A 826 19.74 40.13 -2.91
CA SER A 826 18.81 39.47 -3.84
C SER A 826 17.48 39.33 -3.14
N THR A 827 16.46 40.03 -3.62
CA THR A 827 15.15 40.16 -2.97
C THR A 827 14.02 39.75 -3.90
N ILE A 828 12.90 39.29 -3.35
CA ILE A 828 11.65 39.12 -4.12
C ILE A 828 10.74 40.31 -3.86
N LEU A 829 10.12 40.78 -4.95
CA LEU A 829 9.03 41.73 -4.90
C LEU A 829 7.77 41.02 -4.37
N GLU A 830 7.41 41.27 -3.11
CA GLU A 830 6.26 40.66 -2.42
C GLU A 830 5.49 41.74 -1.61
N GLY A 831 4.18 41.58 -1.50
CA GLY A 831 3.33 42.40 -0.64
C GLY A 831 2.96 43.76 -1.24
N ARG A 832 3.04 44.83 -0.43
CA ARG A 832 2.57 46.17 -0.82
C ARG A 832 3.58 46.91 -1.70
N LEU A 833 3.83 46.36 -2.90
CA LEU A 833 4.64 46.96 -3.96
C LEU A 833 4.08 48.33 -4.34
N GLY A 834 4.95 49.32 -4.58
CA GLY A 834 4.52 50.70 -4.81
C GLY A 834 3.96 51.44 -3.57
N SER A 835 4.19 50.94 -2.35
CA SER A 835 3.89 51.69 -1.11
C SER A 835 5.09 52.49 -0.60
N LYS A 836 4.87 53.41 0.36
CA LYS A 836 5.92 54.31 0.91
C LYS A 836 7.05 53.54 1.62
N TRP A 837 6.71 52.41 2.22
CA TRP A 837 7.62 51.54 2.96
C TRP A 837 7.43 50.11 2.46
N PRO A 838 7.92 49.77 1.26
CA PRO A 838 7.77 48.44 0.71
C PRO A 838 8.71 47.48 1.44
N VAL A 839 8.21 46.32 1.83
CA VAL A 839 8.91 45.36 2.69
C VAL A 839 9.13 44.06 1.94
N PHE A 840 10.36 43.85 1.44
CA PHE A 840 10.70 42.73 0.56
C PHE A 840 11.30 41.54 1.32
N GLU A 841 11.12 40.31 0.83
CA GLU A 841 11.80 39.14 1.40
C GLU A 841 13.22 38.99 0.81
N LEU A 842 14.22 38.83 1.69
CA LEU A 842 15.61 38.54 1.34
C LEU A 842 15.77 37.06 0.95
N LYS A 843 16.33 36.80 -0.24
CA LYS A 843 16.66 35.45 -0.74
C LYS A 843 18.17 35.18 -0.76
N ALA A 844 19.00 36.18 -0.97
CA ALA A 844 20.46 36.02 -0.86
C ALA A 844 21.14 37.34 -0.48
N ILE A 845 22.30 37.21 0.16
CA ILE A 845 23.16 38.31 0.59
C ILE A 845 24.61 37.99 0.23
N SER A 846 25.31 38.94 -0.37
CA SER A 846 26.70 38.81 -0.82
C SER A 846 27.44 40.10 -0.45
N CYS A 847 28.46 40.03 0.41
CA CYS A 847 29.14 41.25 0.85
C CYS A 847 30.27 41.62 -0.11
N LEU A 848 30.26 42.88 -0.59
CA LEU A 848 31.24 43.40 -1.53
C LEU A 848 32.42 44.09 -0.81
N ASN A 849 32.18 44.63 0.38
CA ASN A 849 33.20 45.28 1.20
C ASN A 849 32.94 45.05 2.70
N CYS A 850 33.21 43.83 3.17
CA CYS A 850 33.18 43.45 4.58
C CYS A 850 34.60 43.14 5.09
N MET A 851 34.97 43.73 6.23
CA MET A 851 36.27 43.50 6.87
C MET A 851 36.35 42.20 7.68
N ALA A 852 35.21 41.51 7.87
CA ALA A 852 35.17 40.19 8.51
C ALA A 852 35.31 39.09 7.45
N GLN A 853 36.17 38.10 7.72
CA GLN A 853 36.24 36.88 6.91
C GLN A 853 35.01 36.01 7.21
N LEU A 854 33.96 36.14 6.39
CA LEU A 854 32.88 35.16 6.38
C LEU A 854 33.44 33.81 5.90
N SER A 855 33.20 32.76 6.69
CA SER A 855 33.54 31.38 6.31
C SER A 855 32.61 30.88 5.19
N PRO A 856 33.06 29.85 4.44
CA PRO A 856 33.74 29.99 3.14
C PRO A 856 32.85 30.48 1.96
N ALA A 857 31.60 30.88 2.20
CA ALA A 857 30.65 31.28 1.17
C ALA A 857 30.59 32.82 1.02
N ARG A 858 31.14 33.35 -0.10
CA ARG A 858 31.02 34.79 -0.46
C ARG A 858 29.57 35.26 -0.60
N ARG A 859 28.65 34.34 -0.90
CA ARG A 859 27.21 34.57 -1.10
C ARG A 859 26.43 33.57 -0.25
N HIS A 860 25.63 34.07 0.68
CA HIS A 860 24.70 33.27 1.46
C HIS A 860 23.32 33.32 0.81
N VAL A 861 22.64 32.19 0.70
CA VAL A 861 21.35 32.04 0.00
C VAL A 861 20.38 31.32 0.93
N LYS A 862 19.12 31.77 0.94
CA LYS A 862 18.01 31.10 1.64
C LYS A 862 17.81 29.71 1.03
N ILE A 863 17.71 28.68 1.87
CA ILE A 863 17.52 27.30 1.41
C ILE A 863 16.05 27.10 1.10
N GLU A 864 15.72 27.05 -0.19
CA GLU A 864 14.35 26.82 -0.68
C GLU A 864 14.31 25.50 -1.45
N HIS A 865 13.62 24.50 -0.90
CA HIS A 865 13.42 23.18 -1.53
C HIS A 865 12.48 23.32 -2.75
N ASP A 866 13.01 23.15 -3.96
CA ASP A 866 12.22 23.13 -5.20
C ASP A 866 11.52 21.77 -5.37
N TRP A 867 10.35 21.66 -4.73
CA TRP A 867 9.49 20.48 -4.78
C TRP A 867 9.09 20.07 -6.19
N ARG A 868 9.01 20.99 -7.15
CA ARG A 868 8.65 20.66 -8.53
C ARG A 868 9.82 20.04 -9.27
N SER A 869 11.04 20.53 -9.05
CA SER A 869 12.26 19.89 -9.55
C SER A 869 12.39 18.46 -9.00
N THR A 870 12.19 18.26 -7.69
CA THR A 870 12.23 16.93 -7.06
C THR A 870 11.14 15.99 -7.60
N VAL A 871 9.89 16.44 -7.71
CA VAL A 871 8.78 15.62 -8.25
C VAL A 871 8.97 15.33 -9.74
N HIS A 872 9.48 16.28 -10.52
CA HIS A 872 9.79 16.06 -11.93
C HIS A 872 10.94 15.07 -12.11
N GLY A 873 11.97 15.13 -11.27
CA GLY A 873 13.03 14.13 -11.19
C GLY A 873 12.51 12.73 -10.83
N ALA A 874 11.55 12.63 -9.91
CA ALA A 874 10.90 11.36 -9.57
C ALA A 874 10.02 10.80 -10.72
N ILE A 875 9.30 11.67 -11.45
CA ILE A 875 8.54 11.29 -12.64
C ILE A 875 9.48 10.82 -13.77
N LYS A 876 10.60 11.52 -13.96
CA LYS A 876 11.66 11.14 -14.90
C LYS A 876 12.23 9.77 -14.56
N PHE A 877 12.66 9.58 -13.31
CA PHE A 877 13.14 8.29 -12.82
C PHE A 877 12.11 7.16 -12.98
N ALA A 878 10.82 7.44 -12.71
CA ALA A 878 9.76 6.45 -12.90
C ALA A 878 9.51 6.11 -14.38
N PHE A 879 9.62 7.09 -15.29
CA PHE A 879 9.57 6.83 -16.74
C PHE A 879 10.77 6.00 -17.19
N ASP A 880 11.98 6.39 -16.78
CA ASP A 880 13.22 5.70 -17.11
C ASP A 880 13.19 4.26 -16.58
N PHE A 881 12.68 4.00 -15.36
CA PHE A 881 12.53 2.64 -14.81
C PHE A 881 11.72 1.69 -15.71
N PHE A 882 10.66 2.18 -16.38
CA PHE A 882 9.78 1.35 -17.21
C PHE A 882 10.16 1.30 -18.69
N PHE A 883 10.92 2.27 -19.20
CA PHE A 883 11.18 2.42 -20.63
C PHE A 883 12.66 2.51 -21.04
N PHE A 884 13.58 2.80 -20.11
CA PHE A 884 15.01 2.65 -20.37
C PHE A 884 15.32 1.17 -20.62
N PRO A 885 16.23 0.80 -21.54
CA PRO A 885 17.10 1.62 -22.39
C PRO A 885 16.47 2.04 -23.74
N PHE A 886 15.20 1.72 -24.00
CA PHE A 886 14.55 2.03 -25.28
C PHE A 886 14.20 3.52 -25.39
N LEU A 887 13.55 4.08 -24.38
CA LEU A 887 13.28 5.52 -24.23
C LEU A 887 13.82 6.02 -22.88
N SER A 888 14.29 7.26 -22.85
CA SER A 888 14.53 7.99 -21.60
C SER A 888 13.80 9.32 -21.61
N ALA A 889 13.37 9.82 -20.47
CA ALA A 889 12.84 11.18 -20.35
C ALA A 889 13.96 12.22 -20.54
N ALA A 890 13.63 13.35 -21.15
CA ALA A 890 14.57 14.45 -21.46
C ALA A 890 15.18 15.07 -20.19
#